data_AF-K5CF97-F1
#
_entry.id   AF-K5CF97-F1
#
_cell.length_a   1.000
_cell.length_b   1.000
_cell.length_c   1.000
_cell.angle_alpha   90.00
_cell.angle_beta   90.00
_cell.angle_gamma   90.00
#
_symmetry.space_group_name_H-M   'P 1'
#
loop_
_entity.id
_entity.type
_entity.pdbx_description
1 polymer ?
#
loop_
_entity_poly.entity_id
_entity_poly.type
_entity_poly.pdbx_seq_one_letter_code
_entity_poly.pdbx_strand_id
1 'polypeptide(L)'
;MKKVTTLLSTLALATTLAAQNLPQTERQYLSGHGCDDMVEWDFFCTDGRNSGKWTKIGVPSCWELQGFGTYQYGITFYGKPFPEGVANEKGMYKYEFEVPEKFRGKQVNLVFEASMTDTEVKVNGRKVGSKHQGAFYRFSYNVTDFLKYGKKNLLEVTVAKESENASVNLAERRADYWNFGGIFRPVFLEVKPAVNLRHIAIDAKMDGSFRANCYTNISNDGMSIRTQILDKKGKKLAETTVPVKEGGDWTSLQLNVSNPALWTAETPNLYKAQFSLLDKDGKVLHSETENFGFRTIEVRESDGLYINGVRINVRGVNRHSFRPESGRTLSKAKNIEDVLLMKDMNMNSVRLSHYPADPEFLEACDSLGLYVMDELGGWHGKYDTPTGVRLIEGMIERDVNHPSIIWWSNGNEKGWNTELDGEFHKYDPQKRPVIHPQGNFSGFETMHYRSYGESQNYMRLPEIFMPTEFLHGLYDGGHGAGLYDYWEMMRKHPRCIGGFLWVLADEGVKRVDMDGFIDNQGNFGADGIVGPHHEKEGSYYTIKQLWSPVQIMNTSIDRQFDGKFSVENRYDYLNLNTCRFLWKQVKFPQATDASNTAAQVLKEGEVQGSDVAAHSAGVLDIKTNILANTDALYLTAIDKYGHELWRWTFPVDKLNQQSEPISLLSIRPTYTETENDLTVKANKRTFIFSKKDGQLKGVSVDNRKISFANGPRFIGARRADRSLDQFYNHDDEKAKEKDRTYSEFPDAAVFTKLDVKQEGGDLIVTANYKLGNLDKAQWTISPSGDLVLDYTYNFSGVVDLMGICFDYPEDQVISKRWLGAGPYRVWQNRIHGTQYDVWENDYNDPIPGETFTYPEFKGYFGDVSWMNIRTKEGIISLTNETPDAYVGVYQPRDGRDRLLYTLPESGISLLNVIPPVRNKVNSTDLCGPSSQPKWVNGPQTGRIVFRFM
;
A
#
# COMPACT_ATOMS: atom_id res chain seq x y z
N MET A 1 20.87 -39.73 -2.00
CA MET A 1 21.46 -40.91 -1.35
C MET A 1 20.99 -40.92 0.09
N LYS A 2 19.88 -41.59 0.46
CA LYS A 2 19.76 -42.97 1.00
C LYS A 2 20.72 -43.35 2.15
N LYS A 3 20.07 -43.68 3.29
CA LYS A 3 20.43 -44.55 4.43
C LYS A 3 21.21 -43.89 5.59
N VAL A 4 20.91 -44.05 6.89
CA VAL A 4 19.99 -44.81 7.78
C VAL A 4 20.83 -45.12 9.03
N THR A 5 20.34 -44.89 10.26
CA THR A 5 20.43 -45.72 11.50
C THR A 5 20.10 -44.86 12.73
N THR A 6 19.42 -45.23 13.81
CA THR A 6 18.59 -46.37 14.25
C THR A 6 17.91 -45.96 15.58
N LEU A 7 16.71 -46.49 15.81
CA LEU A 7 15.91 -46.62 17.05
C LEU A 7 16.61 -46.43 18.42
N LEU A 8 15.89 -45.74 19.31
CA LEU A 8 15.81 -46.10 20.73
C LEU A 8 14.39 -45.86 21.25
N SER A 9 13.69 -46.97 21.47
CA SER A 9 12.35 -47.10 22.02
C SER A 9 12.45 -47.46 23.50
N THR A 10 11.94 -46.60 24.39
CA THR A 10 11.66 -46.94 25.78
C THR A 10 10.30 -46.39 26.19
N LEU A 11 9.47 -47.32 26.69
CA LEU A 11 8.13 -47.17 27.23
C LEU A 11 7.90 -45.87 28.01
N ALA A 12 6.96 -45.06 27.54
CA ALA A 12 6.11 -44.26 28.41
C ALA A 12 4.70 -44.87 28.31
N LEU A 13 4.20 -45.42 29.42
CA LEU A 13 2.77 -45.69 29.59
C LEU A 13 2.06 -44.34 29.50
N ALA A 14 1.64 -43.95 28.31
CA ALA A 14 0.68 -42.89 28.11
C ALA A 14 -0.69 -43.47 28.46
N THR A 15 -1.23 -43.08 29.61
CA THR A 15 -2.68 -43.08 29.83
C THR A 15 -3.28 -42.16 28.78
N THR A 16 -3.66 -42.71 27.63
CA THR A 16 -4.57 -42.07 26.69
C THR A 16 -5.92 -41.94 27.38
N LEU A 17 -6.11 -40.86 28.12
CA LEU A 17 -7.44 -40.28 28.30
C LEU A 17 -7.97 -40.07 26.89
N ALA A 18 -8.92 -40.89 26.48
CA ALA A 18 -9.71 -40.62 25.29
C ALA A 18 -10.20 -39.18 25.42
N ALA A 19 -9.74 -38.30 24.53
CA ALA A 19 -10.30 -36.97 24.42
C ALA A 19 -11.80 -37.19 24.14
N GLN A 20 -12.65 -36.99 25.15
CA GLN A 20 -14.09 -37.00 24.93
C GLN A 20 -14.37 -35.90 23.90
N ASN A 21 -14.84 -36.30 22.72
CA ASN A 21 -15.32 -35.37 21.72
C ASN A 21 -16.49 -34.59 22.33
N LEU A 22 -16.23 -33.35 22.77
CA LEU A 22 -17.27 -32.47 23.28
C LEU A 22 -18.24 -32.13 22.14
N PRO A 23 -19.54 -31.98 22.40
CA PRO A 23 -20.48 -31.52 21.39
C PRO A 23 -20.10 -30.10 20.94
N GLN A 24 -19.77 -29.91 19.68
CA GLN A 24 -19.35 -28.64 19.08
C GLN A 24 -20.25 -28.25 17.90
N THR A 25 -20.19 -26.98 17.52
CA THR A 25 -20.78 -26.49 16.27
C THR A 25 -20.08 -27.14 15.07
N GLU A 26 -20.86 -27.71 14.16
CA GLU A 26 -20.38 -28.27 12.90
C GLU A 26 -20.79 -27.33 11.75
N ARG A 27 -19.87 -27.07 10.81
CA ARG A 27 -20.17 -26.35 9.57
C ARG A 27 -20.19 -27.32 8.39
N GLN A 28 -21.28 -27.34 7.64
CA GLN A 28 -21.35 -28.02 6.35
C GLN A 28 -21.45 -26.95 5.24
N TYR A 29 -20.36 -26.72 4.52
CA TYR A 29 -20.34 -25.78 3.40
C TYR A 29 -21.20 -26.29 2.24
N LEU A 30 -22.01 -25.39 1.70
CA LEU A 30 -22.84 -25.62 0.50
C LEU A 30 -22.21 -24.94 -0.73
N SER A 31 -21.32 -23.98 -0.51
CA SER A 31 -20.47 -23.30 -1.49
C SER A 31 -18.99 -23.67 -1.30
N GLY A 32 -18.11 -23.05 -2.08
CA GLY A 32 -16.68 -22.95 -1.74
C GLY A 32 -16.42 -22.05 -0.52
N HIS A 33 -15.16 -21.95 -0.10
CA HIS A 33 -14.70 -21.05 0.96
C HIS A 33 -14.27 -19.68 0.40
N GLY A 34 -14.01 -19.58 -0.89
CA GLY A 34 -13.66 -18.33 -1.57
C GLY A 34 -13.56 -18.52 -3.08
N CYS A 35 -12.77 -17.67 -3.74
CA CYS A 35 -12.62 -17.72 -5.20
C CYS A 35 -11.77 -18.90 -5.70
N ASP A 36 -11.04 -19.60 -4.84
CA ASP A 36 -10.12 -20.68 -5.22
C ASP A 36 -10.77 -22.08 -5.24
N ASP A 37 -11.98 -22.23 -4.69
CA ASP A 37 -12.64 -23.52 -4.49
C ASP A 37 -14.18 -23.45 -4.62
N MET A 38 -14.65 -22.58 -5.51
CA MET A 38 -16.07 -22.37 -5.79
C MET A 38 -16.82 -23.68 -6.12
N VAL A 39 -18.09 -23.76 -5.74
CA VAL A 39 -18.98 -24.88 -6.03
C VAL A 39 -20.04 -24.46 -7.04
N GLU A 40 -20.22 -25.25 -8.09
CA GLU A 40 -21.16 -24.95 -9.18
C GLU A 40 -22.63 -25.12 -8.77
N TRP A 41 -23.39 -24.04 -8.84
CA TRP A 41 -24.84 -24.00 -8.59
C TRP A 41 -25.60 -23.77 -9.91
N ASP A 42 -26.86 -24.21 -10.00
CA ASP A 42 -27.72 -23.82 -11.12
C ASP A 42 -28.03 -22.33 -11.03
N PHE A 43 -27.91 -21.60 -12.14
CA PHE A 43 -28.02 -20.14 -12.13
C PHE A 43 -28.80 -19.59 -13.32
N PHE A 44 -29.66 -18.61 -13.05
CA PHE A 44 -30.41 -17.85 -14.05
C PHE A 44 -30.27 -16.35 -13.74
N CYS A 45 -29.69 -15.60 -14.68
CA CYS A 45 -29.65 -14.14 -14.61
C CYS A 45 -30.80 -13.56 -15.43
N THR A 46 -31.55 -12.59 -14.89
CA THR A 46 -32.75 -12.05 -15.56
C THR A 46 -32.42 -11.11 -16.72
N ASP A 47 -31.29 -10.42 -16.68
CA ASP A 47 -30.86 -9.46 -17.71
C ASP A 47 -29.32 -9.33 -17.74
N GLY A 48 -28.79 -8.57 -18.70
CA GLY A 48 -27.35 -8.41 -18.92
C GLY A 48 -26.73 -9.58 -19.67
N ARG A 49 -25.41 -9.75 -19.54
CA ARG A 49 -24.68 -10.83 -20.24
C ARG A 49 -25.14 -12.20 -19.75
N ASN A 50 -25.17 -13.17 -20.67
CA ASN A 50 -25.54 -14.57 -20.40
C ASN A 50 -26.87 -14.76 -19.63
N SER A 51 -27.85 -13.88 -19.86
CA SER A 51 -29.17 -13.88 -19.21
C SER A 51 -30.25 -14.68 -19.95
N GLY A 52 -31.41 -14.86 -19.32
CA GLY A 52 -32.61 -15.45 -19.93
C GLY A 52 -32.60 -16.99 -20.05
N LYS A 53 -31.59 -17.66 -19.50
CA LYS A 53 -31.45 -19.12 -19.52
C LYS A 53 -30.84 -19.66 -18.22
N TRP A 54 -31.17 -20.91 -17.86
CA TRP A 54 -30.51 -21.62 -16.77
C TRP A 54 -29.14 -22.14 -17.23
N THR A 55 -28.13 -21.94 -16.39
CA THR A 55 -26.72 -22.28 -16.60
C THR A 55 -26.10 -22.75 -15.28
N LYS A 56 -24.77 -22.71 -15.17
CA LYS A 56 -24.03 -22.93 -13.92
C LYS A 56 -23.21 -21.69 -13.55
N ILE A 57 -23.00 -21.48 -12.26
CA ILE A 57 -22.11 -20.44 -11.73
C ILE A 57 -21.37 -20.99 -10.50
N GLY A 58 -20.10 -20.64 -10.35
CA GLY A 58 -19.36 -20.89 -9.12
C GLY A 58 -19.89 -20.04 -7.96
N VAL A 59 -20.09 -20.65 -6.80
CA VAL A 59 -20.45 -19.97 -5.55
C VAL A 59 -19.38 -20.26 -4.49
N PRO A 60 -18.82 -19.25 -3.81
CA PRO A 60 -19.15 -17.84 -3.92
C PRO A 60 -18.49 -17.13 -5.14
N SER A 61 -19.16 -16.15 -5.73
CA SER A 61 -18.58 -15.29 -6.78
C SER A 61 -19.35 -13.96 -6.99
N CYS A 62 -18.68 -12.99 -7.63
CA CYS A 62 -19.35 -11.87 -8.29
C CYS A 62 -19.75 -12.30 -9.71
N TRP A 63 -21.04 -12.22 -10.06
CA TRP A 63 -21.53 -12.83 -11.30
C TRP A 63 -20.96 -12.15 -12.55
N GLU A 64 -20.53 -10.89 -12.48
CA GLU A 64 -19.96 -10.18 -13.62
C GLU A 64 -18.62 -10.79 -14.04
N LEU A 65 -17.84 -11.25 -13.06
CA LEU A 65 -16.56 -11.91 -13.28
C LEU A 65 -16.72 -13.37 -13.73
N GLN A 66 -17.92 -13.93 -13.58
CA GLN A 66 -18.31 -15.22 -14.14
C GLN A 66 -18.99 -15.07 -15.52
N GLY A 67 -19.03 -13.86 -16.08
CA GLY A 67 -19.56 -13.60 -17.43
C GLY A 67 -21.06 -13.31 -17.49
N PHE A 68 -21.72 -13.03 -16.37
CA PHE A 68 -23.14 -12.70 -16.30
C PHE A 68 -23.38 -11.21 -16.02
N GLY A 69 -24.62 -10.76 -16.15
CA GLY A 69 -25.02 -9.41 -15.75
C GLY A 69 -24.25 -8.29 -16.45
N THR A 70 -24.21 -7.12 -15.81
CA THR A 70 -23.65 -5.88 -16.40
C THR A 70 -22.62 -5.25 -15.47
N TYR A 71 -21.39 -5.03 -15.92
CA TYR A 71 -20.41 -4.28 -15.12
C TYR A 71 -20.88 -2.83 -14.89
N GLN A 72 -20.78 -2.36 -13.65
CA GLN A 72 -21.13 -1.00 -13.27
C GLN A 72 -20.24 -0.48 -12.17
N TYR A 73 -19.98 0.83 -12.21
CA TYR A 73 -19.20 1.55 -11.21
C TYR A 73 -20.08 2.61 -10.53
N GLY A 74 -20.16 2.59 -9.20
CA GLY A 74 -21.24 3.26 -8.45
C GLY A 74 -21.30 4.78 -8.60
N ILE A 75 -20.15 5.46 -8.63
CA ILE A 75 -20.08 6.93 -8.68
C ILE A 75 -20.75 7.54 -9.93
N THR A 76 -20.87 6.77 -11.01
CA THR A 76 -21.58 7.21 -12.24
C THR A 76 -23.06 7.51 -12.00
N PHE A 77 -23.63 7.00 -10.90
CA PHE A 77 -25.03 7.13 -10.51
C PHE A 77 -25.24 7.97 -9.24
N TYR A 78 -24.23 8.78 -8.86
CA TYR A 78 -24.14 9.49 -7.59
C TYR A 78 -25.45 10.18 -7.13
N GLY A 79 -25.74 10.03 -5.83
CA GLY A 79 -26.82 10.73 -5.14
C GLY A 79 -28.25 10.30 -5.50
N LYS A 80 -28.44 9.34 -6.41
CA LYS A 80 -29.77 8.88 -6.85
C LYS A 80 -30.05 7.45 -6.38
N PRO A 81 -31.09 7.19 -5.57
CA PRO A 81 -31.40 5.84 -5.10
C PRO A 81 -31.83 4.90 -6.24
N PHE A 82 -32.58 5.42 -7.23
CA PHE A 82 -33.08 4.66 -8.38
C PHE A 82 -32.86 5.46 -9.69
N PRO A 83 -31.62 5.53 -10.18
CA PRO A 83 -31.32 6.25 -11.43
C PRO A 83 -31.85 5.49 -12.65
N GLU A 84 -32.19 6.23 -13.70
CA GLU A 84 -32.48 5.64 -15.02
C GLU A 84 -31.21 4.98 -15.59
N GLY A 85 -31.39 3.83 -16.27
CA GLY A 85 -30.28 3.09 -16.89
C GLY A 85 -29.38 2.31 -15.94
N VAL A 86 -29.69 2.27 -14.63
CA VAL A 86 -28.98 1.39 -13.69
C VAL A 86 -29.30 -0.07 -14.00
N ALA A 87 -28.29 -0.94 -13.97
CA ALA A 87 -28.49 -2.37 -14.12
C ALA A 87 -29.16 -2.91 -12.84
N ASN A 88 -30.29 -3.60 -13.03
CA ASN A 88 -31.17 -4.04 -11.95
C ASN A 88 -31.49 -5.53 -12.06
N GLU A 89 -30.60 -6.29 -12.73
CA GLU A 89 -30.74 -7.72 -12.92
C GLU A 89 -30.81 -8.47 -11.59
N LYS A 90 -31.47 -9.64 -11.64
CA LYS A 90 -31.59 -10.57 -10.52
C LYS A 90 -30.95 -11.89 -10.90
N GLY A 91 -30.22 -12.46 -9.95
CA GLY A 91 -29.68 -13.81 -10.02
C GLY A 91 -30.57 -14.78 -9.27
N MET A 92 -31.04 -15.83 -9.92
CA MET A 92 -31.79 -16.92 -9.31
C MET A 92 -30.91 -18.16 -9.27
N TYR A 93 -30.69 -18.70 -8.07
CA TYR A 93 -29.81 -19.83 -7.81
C TYR A 93 -30.61 -21.04 -7.36
N LYS A 94 -30.18 -22.24 -7.75
CA LYS A 94 -30.64 -23.52 -7.20
C LYS A 94 -29.48 -24.44 -6.87
N TYR A 95 -29.56 -25.10 -5.72
CA TYR A 95 -28.55 -26.07 -5.31
C TYR A 95 -29.19 -27.24 -4.58
N GLU A 96 -28.92 -28.47 -5.05
CA GLU A 96 -29.29 -29.69 -4.34
C GLU A 96 -28.18 -30.09 -3.38
N PHE A 97 -28.53 -30.33 -2.11
CA PHE A 97 -27.57 -30.75 -1.09
C PHE A 97 -28.16 -31.82 -0.19
N GLU A 98 -27.32 -32.70 0.33
CA GLU A 98 -27.73 -33.72 1.30
C GLU A 98 -27.50 -33.21 2.72
N VAL A 99 -28.50 -33.43 3.58
CA VAL A 99 -28.37 -33.15 5.02
C VAL A 99 -28.24 -34.47 5.76
N PRO A 100 -27.10 -34.73 6.44
CA PRO A 100 -26.89 -35.96 7.18
C PRO A 100 -28.00 -36.24 8.22
N GLU A 101 -28.41 -37.51 8.36
CA GLU A 101 -29.40 -37.93 9.36
C GLU A 101 -28.96 -37.59 10.80
N LYS A 102 -27.65 -37.57 11.07
CA LYS A 102 -27.05 -37.16 12.35
C LYS A 102 -27.37 -35.71 12.76
N PHE A 103 -27.90 -34.87 11.87
CA PHE A 103 -28.32 -33.50 12.18
C PHE A 103 -29.76 -33.43 12.69
N ARG A 104 -30.54 -34.52 12.60
CA ARG A 104 -31.91 -34.53 13.13
C ARG A 104 -31.91 -34.24 14.64
N GLY A 105 -32.79 -33.34 15.07
CA GLY A 105 -32.90 -32.94 16.48
C GLY A 105 -31.81 -31.98 16.95
N LYS A 106 -30.98 -31.47 16.05
CA LYS A 106 -30.07 -30.33 16.28
C LYS A 106 -30.71 -29.04 15.79
N GLN A 107 -30.20 -27.88 16.23
CA GLN A 107 -30.52 -26.60 15.61
C GLN A 107 -29.65 -26.42 14.37
N VAL A 108 -30.27 -26.15 13.22
CA VAL A 108 -29.56 -25.91 11.96
C VAL A 108 -29.89 -24.51 11.45
N ASN A 109 -28.87 -23.67 11.32
CA ASN A 109 -28.97 -22.36 10.69
C ASN A 109 -28.35 -22.42 9.29
N LEU A 110 -29.02 -21.86 8.28
CA LEU A 110 -28.44 -21.59 6.98
C LEU A 110 -27.82 -20.20 7.01
N VAL A 111 -26.50 -20.12 6.81
CA VAL A 111 -25.71 -18.89 6.95
C VAL A 111 -25.20 -18.44 5.57
N PHE A 112 -25.36 -17.16 5.29
CA PHE A 112 -24.73 -16.47 4.17
C PHE A 112 -23.74 -15.47 4.76
N GLU A 113 -22.46 -15.58 4.41
CA GLU A 113 -21.44 -14.64 4.89
C GLU A 113 -21.61 -13.24 4.30
N ALA A 114 -22.04 -13.14 3.04
CA ALA A 114 -22.44 -11.90 2.38
C ALA A 114 -23.09 -12.21 1.01
N SER A 115 -24.00 -11.34 0.56
CA SER A 115 -24.70 -11.47 -0.73
C SER A 115 -25.13 -10.09 -1.23
N MET A 116 -24.77 -9.74 -2.46
CA MET A 116 -25.05 -8.44 -3.07
C MET A 116 -26.31 -8.52 -3.96
N THR A 117 -27.46 -7.95 -3.58
CA THR A 117 -27.71 -7.08 -2.41
C THR A 117 -28.97 -7.51 -1.64
N ASP A 118 -30.14 -7.46 -2.27
CA ASP A 118 -31.36 -7.95 -1.64
C ASP A 118 -31.48 -9.46 -1.85
N THR A 119 -31.55 -10.24 -0.76
CA THR A 119 -31.53 -11.71 -0.84
C THR A 119 -32.79 -12.33 -0.25
N GLU A 120 -33.46 -13.17 -1.05
CA GLU A 120 -34.59 -14.00 -0.64
C GLU A 120 -34.23 -15.48 -0.73
N VAL A 121 -34.57 -16.25 0.30
CA VAL A 121 -34.17 -17.65 0.42
C VAL A 121 -35.37 -18.57 0.61
N LYS A 122 -35.36 -19.70 -0.10
CA LYS A 122 -36.29 -20.82 0.09
C LYS A 122 -35.54 -22.13 0.26
N VAL A 123 -36.10 -23.01 1.08
CA VAL A 123 -35.65 -24.39 1.23
C VAL A 123 -36.83 -25.30 0.97
N ASN A 124 -36.69 -26.25 0.05
CA ASN A 124 -37.73 -27.16 -0.38
C ASN A 124 -39.04 -26.44 -0.79
N GLY A 125 -38.91 -25.32 -1.52
CA GLY A 125 -40.04 -24.50 -1.99
C GLY A 125 -40.67 -23.58 -0.95
N ARG A 126 -40.22 -23.61 0.32
CA ARG A 126 -40.76 -22.80 1.42
C ARG A 126 -39.82 -21.64 1.76
N LYS A 127 -40.34 -20.41 1.88
CA LYS A 127 -39.58 -19.22 2.32
C LYS A 127 -39.12 -19.41 3.77
N VAL A 128 -37.83 -19.19 4.04
CA VAL A 128 -37.21 -19.49 5.36
C VAL A 128 -37.08 -18.28 6.28
N GLY A 129 -37.31 -17.06 5.79
CA GLY A 129 -37.31 -15.84 6.59
C GLY A 129 -37.60 -14.58 5.78
N SER A 130 -37.44 -13.42 6.40
CA SER A 130 -37.54 -12.12 5.72
C SER A 130 -36.40 -11.94 4.72
N LYS A 131 -36.63 -11.10 3.71
CA LYS A 131 -35.58 -10.67 2.78
C LYS A 131 -34.46 -9.99 3.56
N HIS A 132 -33.21 -10.34 3.25
CA HIS A 132 -32.04 -9.60 3.73
C HIS A 132 -31.77 -8.41 2.81
N GLN A 133 -31.41 -7.27 3.39
CA GLN A 133 -31.05 -6.04 2.65
C GLN A 133 -29.75 -5.48 3.23
N GLY A 134 -28.73 -5.38 2.37
CA GLY A 134 -27.36 -5.03 2.73
C GLY A 134 -26.39 -6.02 2.10
N ALA A 135 -25.37 -5.52 1.43
CA ALA A 135 -24.45 -6.34 0.66
C ALA A 135 -23.45 -7.12 1.53
N PHE A 136 -22.91 -6.47 2.55
CA PHE A 136 -21.62 -6.86 3.13
C PHE A 136 -21.69 -7.69 4.43
N TYR A 137 -22.91 -7.97 4.91
CA TYR A 137 -23.14 -8.45 6.26
C TYR A 137 -23.56 -9.92 6.28
N ARG A 138 -23.12 -10.64 7.31
CA ARG A 138 -23.59 -12.00 7.56
C ARG A 138 -25.06 -11.96 7.96
N PHE A 139 -25.84 -12.89 7.43
CA PHE A 139 -27.20 -13.16 7.90
C PHE A 139 -27.47 -14.66 7.91
N SER A 140 -28.42 -15.08 8.74
CA SER A 140 -28.77 -16.48 8.87
C SER A 140 -30.26 -16.71 9.11
N TYR A 141 -30.72 -17.92 8.80
CA TYR A 141 -32.07 -18.38 9.06
C TYR A 141 -32.04 -19.73 9.78
N ASN A 142 -32.83 -19.89 10.84
CA ASN A 142 -33.06 -21.21 11.42
C ASN A 142 -33.91 -22.04 10.44
N VAL A 143 -33.30 -23.07 9.85
CA VAL A 143 -33.92 -23.93 8.84
C VAL A 143 -34.22 -25.34 9.36
N THR A 144 -34.11 -25.56 10.67
CA THR A 144 -34.28 -26.87 11.32
C THR A 144 -35.52 -27.63 10.83
N ASP A 145 -36.67 -26.95 10.76
CA ASP A 145 -37.97 -27.54 10.37
C ASP A 145 -38.28 -27.47 8.86
N PHE A 146 -37.32 -26.99 8.07
CA PHE A 146 -37.42 -26.91 6.61
C PHE A 146 -36.66 -28.05 5.93
N LEU A 147 -35.73 -28.70 6.64
CA LEU A 147 -34.84 -29.72 6.11
C LEU A 147 -35.45 -31.12 6.14
N LYS A 148 -35.14 -31.89 5.10
CA LYS A 148 -35.35 -33.33 4.99
C LYS A 148 -34.04 -34.02 5.35
N TYR A 149 -33.90 -34.42 6.62
CA TYR A 149 -32.71 -35.13 7.10
C TYR A 149 -32.59 -36.53 6.46
N GLY A 150 -31.35 -36.95 6.20
CA GLY A 150 -31.00 -38.20 5.52
C GLY A 150 -31.39 -38.23 4.04
N LYS A 151 -31.72 -37.07 3.45
CA LYS A 151 -32.23 -36.92 2.09
C LYS A 151 -31.67 -35.65 1.42
N LYS A 152 -31.85 -35.58 0.10
CA LYS A 152 -31.62 -34.36 -0.66
C LYS A 152 -32.63 -33.27 -0.30
N ASN A 153 -32.12 -32.04 -0.25
CA ASN A 153 -32.83 -30.80 -0.06
C ASN A 153 -32.54 -29.87 -1.24
N LEU A 154 -33.49 -29.01 -1.57
CA LEU A 154 -33.31 -27.97 -2.58
C LEU A 154 -33.21 -26.61 -1.90
N LEU A 155 -32.09 -25.91 -2.10
CA LEU A 155 -31.92 -24.51 -1.78
C LEU A 155 -32.24 -23.68 -3.03
N GLU A 156 -33.06 -22.64 -2.87
CA GLU A 156 -33.35 -21.67 -3.93
C GLU A 156 -33.10 -20.26 -3.37
N VAL A 157 -32.32 -19.45 -4.08
CA VAL A 157 -31.96 -18.10 -3.65
C VAL A 157 -32.23 -17.12 -4.79
N THR A 158 -32.90 -16.01 -4.52
CA THR A 158 -33.02 -14.89 -5.45
C THR A 158 -32.25 -13.72 -4.89
N VAL A 159 -31.28 -13.23 -5.65
CA VAL A 159 -30.44 -12.07 -5.30
C VAL A 159 -30.73 -10.95 -6.30
N ALA A 160 -31.15 -9.79 -5.83
CA ALA A 160 -31.30 -8.60 -6.66
C ALA A 160 -30.07 -7.70 -6.54
N LYS A 161 -29.55 -7.23 -7.68
CA LYS A 161 -28.39 -6.33 -7.73
C LYS A 161 -28.63 -5.03 -6.97
N GLU A 162 -29.81 -4.45 -7.21
CA GLU A 162 -30.30 -3.24 -6.57
C GLU A 162 -31.30 -3.59 -5.47
N SER A 163 -31.20 -2.90 -4.34
CA SER A 163 -32.14 -3.05 -3.24
C SER A 163 -33.46 -2.38 -3.57
N GLU A 164 -34.57 -2.91 -3.06
CA GLU A 164 -35.85 -2.17 -3.07
C GLU A 164 -35.85 -1.05 -2.02
N ASN A 165 -34.91 -1.05 -1.08
CA ASN A 165 -34.72 0.00 -0.10
C ASN A 165 -33.78 1.08 -0.63
N ALA A 166 -34.32 2.31 -0.74
CA ALA A 166 -33.58 3.47 -1.21
C ALA A 166 -32.33 3.78 -0.36
N SER A 167 -32.38 3.55 0.96
CA SER A 167 -31.28 3.84 1.87
C SER A 167 -30.08 2.92 1.62
N VAL A 168 -30.33 1.65 1.34
CA VAL A 168 -29.29 0.64 1.03
C VAL A 168 -28.61 0.98 -0.29
N ASN A 169 -29.38 1.35 -1.32
CA ASN A 169 -28.80 1.78 -2.60
C ASN A 169 -27.92 3.02 -2.43
N LEU A 170 -28.38 4.02 -1.67
CA LEU A 170 -27.60 5.22 -1.40
C LEU A 170 -26.32 4.93 -0.58
N ALA A 171 -26.40 4.00 0.39
CA ALA A 171 -25.29 3.66 1.27
C ALA A 171 -24.20 2.82 0.56
N GLU A 172 -24.59 1.86 -0.27
CA GLU A 172 -23.67 0.85 -0.82
C GLU A 172 -23.53 0.94 -2.35
N ARG A 173 -24.63 1.20 -3.06
CA ARG A 173 -24.68 1.01 -4.52
C ARG A 173 -24.33 2.27 -5.31
N ARG A 174 -24.05 3.40 -4.66
CA ARG A 174 -23.63 4.66 -5.33
C ARG A 174 -22.21 5.08 -4.97
N ALA A 175 -21.50 4.21 -4.27
CA ALA A 175 -20.16 4.45 -3.79
C ALA A 175 -19.10 4.47 -4.89
N ASP A 176 -17.93 5.02 -4.57
CA ASP A 176 -16.74 5.01 -5.41
C ASP A 176 -16.08 3.62 -5.42
N TYR A 177 -16.76 2.65 -6.04
CA TYR A 177 -16.24 1.32 -6.32
C TYR A 177 -17.11 0.54 -7.32
N TRP A 178 -16.64 -0.63 -7.73
CA TRP A 178 -17.39 -1.57 -8.56
C TRP A 178 -18.60 -2.17 -7.83
N ASN A 179 -19.75 -2.11 -8.51
CA ASN A 179 -21.04 -2.61 -8.07
C ASN A 179 -21.36 -3.97 -8.69
N PHE A 180 -20.91 -5.03 -8.04
CA PHE A 180 -21.20 -6.40 -8.46
C PHE A 180 -22.57 -6.86 -7.98
N GLY A 181 -23.03 -8.01 -8.49
CA GLY A 181 -24.09 -8.80 -7.88
C GLY A 181 -23.66 -10.24 -7.59
N GLY A 182 -24.45 -10.90 -6.75
CA GLY A 182 -24.32 -12.34 -6.49
C GLY A 182 -23.94 -12.70 -5.06
N ILE A 183 -23.87 -14.01 -4.81
CA ILE A 183 -23.48 -14.60 -3.53
C ILE A 183 -21.96 -14.66 -3.50
N PHE A 184 -21.32 -13.59 -3.03
CA PHE A 184 -19.89 -13.36 -3.21
C PHE A 184 -19.02 -13.79 -2.01
N ARG A 185 -19.64 -14.24 -0.91
CA ARG A 185 -18.97 -14.93 0.22
C ARG A 185 -19.68 -16.25 0.56
N PRO A 186 -19.05 -17.16 1.33
CA PRO A 186 -19.54 -18.52 1.52
C PRO A 186 -20.97 -18.66 2.06
N VAL A 187 -21.58 -19.80 1.71
CA VAL A 187 -22.88 -20.29 2.23
C VAL A 187 -22.67 -21.66 2.87
N PHE A 188 -23.15 -21.82 4.11
CA PHE A 188 -23.01 -23.06 4.85
C PHE A 188 -24.16 -23.31 5.81
N LEU A 189 -24.34 -24.56 6.22
CA LEU A 189 -25.16 -24.92 7.37
C LEU A 189 -24.30 -24.85 8.63
N GLU A 190 -24.73 -24.05 9.60
CA GLU A 190 -24.23 -24.06 10.96
C GLU A 190 -25.12 -24.98 11.80
N VAL A 191 -24.54 -26.04 12.36
CA VAL A 191 -25.26 -27.10 13.04
C VAL A 191 -24.85 -27.15 14.51
N LYS A 192 -25.75 -26.73 15.39
CA LYS A 192 -25.56 -26.65 16.84
C LYS A 192 -26.43 -27.69 17.56
N PRO A 193 -26.03 -28.21 18.73
CA PRO A 193 -26.94 -28.99 19.59
C PRO A 193 -28.26 -28.25 19.84
N ALA A 194 -29.34 -28.98 20.17
CA ALA A 194 -30.66 -28.37 20.41
C ALA A 194 -30.65 -27.29 21.52
N VAL A 195 -29.82 -27.51 22.54
CA VAL A 195 -29.53 -26.54 23.59
C VAL A 195 -28.07 -26.11 23.40
N ASN A 196 -27.85 -24.85 23.06
CA ASN A 196 -26.54 -24.36 22.65
C ASN A 196 -26.26 -22.93 23.11
N LEU A 197 -25.01 -22.55 22.88
CA LEU A 197 -24.51 -21.18 23.03
C LEU A 197 -24.76 -20.47 21.69
N ARG A 198 -25.62 -19.45 21.71
CA ARG A 198 -25.96 -18.70 20.50
C ARG A 198 -24.94 -17.62 20.19
N HIS A 199 -24.41 -16.95 21.22
CA HIS A 199 -23.47 -15.84 21.08
C HIS A 199 -22.59 -15.69 22.33
N ILE A 200 -21.34 -15.26 22.14
CA ILE A 200 -20.35 -15.03 23.19
C ILE A 200 -19.61 -13.73 22.86
N ALA A 201 -19.59 -12.79 23.80
CA ALA A 201 -18.85 -11.53 23.67
C ALA A 201 -17.82 -11.38 24.80
N ILE A 202 -16.55 -11.23 24.44
CA ILE A 202 -15.40 -11.21 25.36
C ILE A 202 -14.92 -9.77 25.59
N ASP A 203 -14.56 -9.46 26.83
CA ASP A 203 -13.79 -8.28 27.25
C ASP A 203 -12.57 -8.75 28.08
N ALA A 204 -11.37 -8.67 27.49
CA ALA A 204 -10.13 -9.16 28.08
C ALA A 204 -9.08 -8.05 28.17
N LYS A 205 -8.77 -7.62 29.40
CA LYS A 205 -7.99 -6.39 29.68
C LYS A 205 -6.55 -6.67 30.05
N MET A 206 -5.70 -5.65 29.91
CA MET A 206 -4.25 -5.77 30.15
C MET A 206 -3.87 -6.20 31.58
N ASP A 207 -4.74 -5.95 32.56
CA ASP A 207 -4.53 -6.31 33.96
C ASP A 207 -4.78 -7.82 34.24
N GLY A 208 -5.22 -8.58 33.23
CA GLY A 208 -5.57 -9.98 33.38
C GLY A 208 -7.06 -10.23 33.62
N SER A 209 -7.86 -9.18 33.78
CA SER A 209 -9.31 -9.29 33.91
C SER A 209 -9.90 -9.83 32.61
N PHE A 210 -10.66 -10.91 32.71
CA PHE A 210 -11.40 -11.50 31.61
C PHE A 210 -12.88 -11.56 31.98
N ARG A 211 -13.73 -10.99 31.13
CA ARG A 211 -15.19 -11.05 31.24
C ARG A 211 -15.76 -11.59 29.93
N ALA A 212 -16.84 -12.36 30.05
CA ALA A 212 -17.58 -12.81 28.87
C ALA A 212 -19.07 -12.81 29.15
N ASN A 213 -19.83 -12.20 28.23
CA ASN A 213 -21.29 -12.33 28.18
C ASN A 213 -21.61 -13.53 27.28
N CYS A 214 -22.32 -14.51 27.83
CA CYS A 214 -22.65 -15.75 27.14
C CYS A 214 -24.16 -15.89 27.05
N TYR A 215 -24.67 -16.07 25.83
CA TYR A 215 -26.08 -16.18 25.53
C TYR A 215 -26.41 -17.59 25.06
N THR A 216 -27.46 -18.19 25.59
CA THR A 216 -28.01 -19.48 25.16
C THR A 216 -29.15 -19.27 24.17
N ASN A 217 -29.45 -20.28 23.35
CA ASN A 217 -30.57 -20.22 22.42
C ASN A 217 -31.94 -20.40 23.09
N ILE A 218 -31.97 -20.97 24.30
CA ILE A 218 -33.17 -21.16 25.12
C ILE A 218 -32.88 -20.80 26.59
N SER A 219 -33.93 -20.45 27.32
CA SER A 219 -33.92 -20.36 28.78
C SER A 219 -34.27 -21.72 29.38
N ASN A 220 -33.44 -22.22 30.30
CA ASN A 220 -33.67 -23.49 30.98
C ASN A 220 -32.97 -23.50 32.35
N ASP A 221 -33.69 -23.94 33.38
CA ASP A 221 -33.21 -23.91 34.75
C ASP A 221 -32.13 -24.98 35.00
N GLY A 222 -31.18 -24.66 35.88
CA GLY A 222 -30.08 -25.54 36.25
C GLY A 222 -28.95 -25.64 35.22
N MET A 223 -28.97 -24.87 34.13
CA MET A 223 -27.83 -24.78 33.21
C MET A 223 -26.68 -23.97 33.83
N SER A 224 -25.44 -24.31 33.47
CA SER A 224 -24.26 -23.51 33.81
C SER A 224 -23.26 -23.47 32.67
N ILE A 225 -22.38 -22.47 32.66
CA ILE A 225 -21.32 -22.33 31.66
C ILE A 225 -19.98 -22.45 32.37
N ARG A 226 -19.21 -23.46 31.98
CA ARG A 226 -17.81 -23.61 32.37
C ARG A 226 -16.92 -22.97 31.32
N THR A 227 -16.04 -22.07 31.73
CA THR A 227 -15.08 -21.38 30.85
C THR A 227 -13.66 -21.68 31.27
N GLN A 228 -12.82 -22.05 30.31
CA GLN A 228 -11.39 -22.28 30.48
C GLN A 228 -10.59 -21.34 29.59
N ILE A 229 -9.60 -20.64 30.16
CA ILE A 229 -8.62 -19.88 29.40
C ILE A 229 -7.39 -20.74 29.18
N LEU A 230 -6.97 -20.88 27.93
CA LEU A 230 -5.82 -21.67 27.49
C LEU A 230 -4.79 -20.76 26.83
N ASP A 231 -3.51 -21.02 27.10
CA ASP A 231 -2.41 -20.38 26.37
C ASP A 231 -2.26 -20.97 24.95
N LYS A 232 -1.33 -20.41 24.15
CA LYS A 232 -1.03 -20.87 22.80
C LYS A 232 -0.60 -22.36 22.72
N LYS A 233 -0.09 -22.93 23.82
CA LYS A 233 0.32 -24.34 23.92
C LYS A 233 -0.81 -25.25 24.43
N GLY A 234 -1.99 -24.70 24.69
CA GLY A 234 -3.14 -25.43 25.23
C GLY A 234 -3.09 -25.64 26.74
N LYS A 235 -2.18 -24.98 27.47
CA LYS A 235 -2.12 -25.06 28.93
C LYS A 235 -3.25 -24.22 29.53
N LYS A 236 -4.03 -24.82 30.42
CA LYS A 236 -5.07 -24.12 31.20
C LYS A 236 -4.45 -23.12 32.17
N LEU A 237 -4.88 -21.87 32.09
CA LEU A 237 -4.44 -20.76 32.93
C LEU A 237 -5.46 -20.39 34.02
N ALA A 238 -6.74 -20.41 33.67
CA ALA A 238 -7.84 -20.10 34.58
C ALA A 238 -9.11 -20.87 34.18
N GLU A 239 -10.00 -21.09 35.14
CA GLU A 239 -11.28 -21.76 34.95
C GLU A 239 -12.34 -21.24 35.92
N THR A 240 -13.59 -21.16 35.47
CA THR A 240 -14.75 -20.87 36.31
C THR A 240 -15.98 -21.57 35.74
N THR A 241 -16.98 -21.78 36.59
CA THR A 241 -18.30 -22.27 36.18
C THR A 241 -19.35 -21.35 36.80
N VAL A 242 -20.21 -20.77 35.97
CA VAL A 242 -21.23 -19.80 36.42
C VAL A 242 -22.61 -20.30 35.96
N PRO A 243 -23.63 -20.32 36.85
CA PRO A 243 -24.98 -20.69 36.45
C PRO A 243 -25.55 -19.71 35.41
N VAL A 244 -26.34 -20.23 34.48
CA VAL A 244 -27.24 -19.41 33.66
C VAL A 244 -28.38 -18.93 34.56
N LYS A 245 -28.80 -17.68 34.40
CA LYS A 245 -29.85 -17.10 35.25
C LYS A 245 -31.16 -17.89 35.10
N GLU A 246 -31.77 -18.29 36.22
CA GLU A 246 -33.09 -18.94 36.20
C GLU A 246 -34.12 -18.08 35.46
N GLY A 247 -34.91 -18.71 34.59
CA GLY A 247 -35.84 -18.03 33.69
C GLY A 247 -35.19 -17.12 32.63
N GLY A 248 -33.86 -16.99 32.59
CA GLY A 248 -33.10 -16.21 31.59
C GLY A 248 -32.35 -17.06 30.57
N ASP A 249 -31.88 -16.41 29.51
CA ASP A 249 -31.15 -17.02 28.37
C ASP A 249 -29.69 -16.53 28.27
N TRP A 250 -29.15 -15.98 29.36
CA TRP A 250 -27.78 -15.47 29.36
C TRP A 250 -27.17 -15.43 30.77
N THR A 251 -25.85 -15.32 30.81
CA THR A 251 -25.07 -15.05 32.01
C THR A 251 -23.79 -14.28 31.68
N SER A 252 -23.18 -13.67 32.69
CA SER A 252 -21.87 -13.04 32.57
C SER A 252 -20.93 -13.71 33.55
N LEU A 253 -19.70 -14.00 33.10
CA LEU A 253 -18.68 -14.62 33.91
C LEU A 253 -17.41 -13.78 33.94
N GLN A 254 -16.66 -13.93 35.03
CA GLN A 254 -15.39 -13.25 35.23
C GLN A 254 -14.31 -14.25 35.64
N LEU A 255 -13.12 -14.05 35.09
CA LEU A 255 -11.89 -14.77 35.35
C LEU A 255 -10.75 -13.76 35.53
N ASN A 256 -9.64 -14.20 36.10
CA ASN A 256 -8.42 -13.42 36.18
C ASN A 256 -7.22 -14.29 35.79
N VAL A 257 -6.35 -13.78 34.92
CA VAL A 257 -5.07 -14.40 34.56
C VAL A 257 -3.95 -13.51 35.07
N SER A 258 -3.07 -14.01 35.92
CA SER A 258 -1.94 -13.21 36.41
C SER A 258 -0.91 -12.97 35.31
N ASN A 259 -0.54 -11.71 35.10
CA ASN A 259 0.51 -11.26 34.17
C ASN A 259 0.38 -11.87 32.76
N PRO A 260 -0.75 -11.65 32.05
CA PRO A 260 -0.90 -12.18 30.70
C PRO A 260 0.10 -11.54 29.74
N ALA A 261 0.49 -12.29 28.70
CA ALA A 261 1.18 -11.71 27.56
C ALA A 261 0.16 -10.87 26.78
N LEU A 262 0.44 -9.58 26.59
CA LEU A 262 -0.50 -8.64 25.99
C LEU A 262 -0.54 -8.75 24.47
N TRP A 263 -1.71 -8.52 23.89
CA TRP A 263 -1.86 -8.38 22.45
C TRP A 263 -1.59 -6.94 22.03
N THR A 264 -0.76 -6.77 21.00
CA THR A 264 -0.48 -5.49 20.30
C THR A 264 -0.19 -5.79 18.83
N ALA A 265 -0.13 -4.77 17.97
CA ALA A 265 0.30 -4.92 16.57
C ALA A 265 1.77 -5.38 16.42
N GLU A 266 2.60 -5.23 17.45
CA GLU A 266 4.02 -5.66 17.46
C GLU A 266 4.22 -7.04 18.11
N THR A 267 3.33 -7.42 19.02
CA THR A 267 3.33 -8.69 19.75
C THR A 267 1.90 -9.25 19.80
N PRO A 268 1.39 -9.87 18.72
CA PRO A 268 0.01 -10.38 18.65
C PRO A 268 -0.17 -11.68 19.46
N ASN A 269 -0.07 -11.58 20.79
CA ASN A 269 -0.25 -12.73 21.67
C ASN A 269 -1.74 -13.11 21.76
N LEU A 270 -2.06 -14.33 21.32
CA LEU A 270 -3.42 -14.87 21.32
C LEU A 270 -3.57 -16.02 22.33
N TYR A 271 -4.76 -16.07 22.91
CA TYR A 271 -5.26 -17.08 23.84
C TYR A 271 -6.51 -17.73 23.26
N LYS A 272 -6.90 -18.87 23.84
CA LYS A 272 -8.17 -19.53 23.55
C LYS A 272 -9.06 -19.55 24.78
N ALA A 273 -10.32 -19.17 24.63
CA ALA A 273 -11.33 -19.34 25.66
C ALA A 273 -12.29 -20.46 25.22
N GLN A 274 -12.27 -21.60 25.93
CA GLN A 274 -13.21 -22.69 25.72
C GLN A 274 -14.41 -22.51 26.64
N PHE A 275 -15.61 -22.41 26.07
CA PHE A 275 -16.88 -22.34 26.79
C PHE A 275 -17.59 -23.68 26.66
N SER A 276 -18.06 -24.25 27.76
CA SER A 276 -18.86 -25.48 27.81
C SER A 276 -20.18 -25.19 28.52
N LEU A 277 -21.29 -25.27 27.80
CA LEU A 277 -22.64 -25.25 28.37
C LEU A 277 -22.93 -26.62 29.00
N LEU A 278 -23.30 -26.62 30.27
CA LEU A 278 -23.58 -27.80 31.08
C LEU A 278 -25.06 -27.85 31.46
N ASP A 279 -25.63 -29.05 31.55
CA ASP A 279 -26.93 -29.26 32.20
C ASP A 279 -26.80 -29.30 33.73
N LYS A 280 -27.95 -29.48 34.40
CA LYS A 280 -28.06 -29.59 35.86
C LYS A 280 -27.26 -30.75 36.48
N ASP A 281 -26.95 -31.77 35.69
CA ASP A 281 -26.23 -32.97 36.12
C ASP A 281 -24.72 -32.87 35.74
N GLY A 282 -24.30 -31.73 35.20
CA GLY A 282 -22.90 -31.43 34.83
C GLY A 282 -22.47 -31.99 33.48
N LYS A 283 -23.40 -32.51 32.66
CA LYS A 283 -23.10 -33.02 31.32
C LYS A 283 -22.95 -31.86 30.34
N VAL A 284 -21.91 -31.93 29.50
CA VAL A 284 -21.69 -30.93 28.44
C VAL A 284 -22.75 -31.07 27.34
N LEU A 285 -23.52 -30.02 27.13
CA LEU A 285 -24.54 -29.89 26.09
C LEU A 285 -23.96 -29.31 24.79
N HIS A 286 -23.08 -28.32 24.92
CA HIS A 286 -22.43 -27.63 23.81
C HIS A 286 -21.10 -27.03 24.25
N SER A 287 -20.15 -26.89 23.32
CA SER A 287 -18.90 -26.20 23.56
C SER A 287 -18.48 -25.37 22.35
N GLU A 288 -18.00 -24.15 22.62
CA GLU A 288 -17.42 -23.23 21.65
C GLU A 288 -16.01 -22.83 22.08
N THR A 289 -15.18 -22.40 21.13
CA THR A 289 -13.84 -21.90 21.42
C THR A 289 -13.57 -20.62 20.65
N GLU A 290 -13.30 -19.55 21.39
CA GLU A 290 -13.00 -18.22 20.84
C GLU A 290 -11.50 -17.92 20.97
N ASN A 291 -10.91 -17.33 19.94
CA ASN A 291 -9.58 -16.73 20.05
C ASN A 291 -9.72 -15.30 20.58
N PHE A 292 -8.82 -14.87 21.45
CA PHE A 292 -8.82 -13.50 21.97
C PHE A 292 -7.42 -13.05 22.38
N GLY A 293 -7.25 -11.76 22.65
CA GLY A 293 -6.00 -11.17 23.15
C GLY A 293 -6.25 -10.22 24.31
N PHE A 294 -5.43 -10.27 25.36
CA PHE A 294 -5.51 -9.33 26.48
C PHE A 294 -4.98 -7.97 26.06
N ARG A 295 -5.84 -6.95 26.07
CA ARG A 295 -5.45 -5.56 25.83
C ARG A 295 -6.45 -4.59 26.45
N THR A 296 -6.00 -3.36 26.70
CA THR A 296 -6.89 -2.26 27.10
C THR A 296 -6.80 -1.13 26.07
N ILE A 297 -7.96 -0.63 25.64
CA ILE A 297 -8.08 0.52 24.74
C ILE A 297 -8.54 1.71 25.58
N GLU A 298 -7.82 2.83 25.49
CA GLU A 298 -8.20 4.08 26.16
C GLU A 298 -8.09 5.24 25.16
N VAL A 299 -9.16 6.01 25.03
CA VAL A 299 -9.12 7.32 24.37
C VAL A 299 -9.02 8.37 25.47
N ARG A 300 -7.93 9.15 25.48
CA ARG A 300 -7.74 10.27 26.40
C ARG A 300 -8.05 11.54 25.64
N GLU A 301 -9.14 12.19 26.02
CA GLU A 301 -9.65 13.41 25.39
C GLU A 301 -8.53 14.47 25.27
N SER A 302 -8.41 15.07 24.09
CA SER A 302 -7.38 16.09 23.79
C SER A 302 -5.92 15.63 23.95
N ASP A 303 -5.65 14.33 23.99
CA ASP A 303 -4.30 13.75 24.11
C ASP A 303 -4.05 12.67 23.03
N GLY A 304 -4.78 11.56 23.07
CA GLY A 304 -4.60 10.52 22.06
C GLY A 304 -5.22 9.17 22.39
N LEU A 305 -4.86 8.19 21.57
CA LEU A 305 -5.25 6.79 21.71
C LEU A 305 -4.13 6.00 22.39
N TYR A 306 -4.50 5.25 23.42
CA TYR A 306 -3.60 4.40 24.18
C TYR A 306 -4.04 2.94 24.07
N ILE A 307 -3.07 2.07 23.79
CA ILE A 307 -3.23 0.63 23.89
C ILE A 307 -2.28 0.17 24.98
N ASN A 308 -2.80 -0.58 25.96
CA ASN A 308 -1.99 -1.11 27.08
C ASN A 308 -1.16 -0.03 27.81
N GLY A 309 -1.68 1.18 27.91
CA GLY A 309 -1.00 2.33 28.55
C GLY A 309 0.03 3.04 27.68
N VAL A 310 0.27 2.61 26.43
CA VAL A 310 1.20 3.23 25.48
C VAL A 310 0.43 4.03 24.43
N ARG A 311 0.86 5.27 24.18
CA ARG A 311 0.26 6.16 23.16
C ARG A 311 0.64 5.67 21.77
N ILE A 312 -0.34 5.42 20.91
CA ILE A 312 -0.13 4.84 19.58
C ILE A 312 -0.11 5.92 18.49
N ASN A 313 0.84 5.80 17.56
CA ASN A 313 0.83 6.50 16.29
C ASN A 313 0.36 5.54 15.17
N VAL A 314 -0.76 5.87 14.55
CA VAL A 314 -1.42 5.18 13.45
C VAL A 314 -0.63 5.39 12.16
N ARG A 315 -0.05 4.30 11.67
CA ARG A 315 0.55 4.14 10.33
C ARG A 315 -0.42 3.28 9.53
N GLY A 316 -1.47 3.93 9.04
CA GLY A 316 -2.66 3.26 8.52
C GLY A 316 -2.79 3.32 7.00
N VAL A 317 -3.59 2.41 6.45
CA VAL A 317 -4.07 2.44 5.07
C VAL A 317 -5.54 2.03 4.99
N ASN A 318 -6.27 2.56 4.01
CA ASN A 318 -7.61 2.11 3.65
C ASN A 318 -7.52 0.86 2.75
N ARG A 319 -8.46 -0.07 2.89
CA ARG A 319 -8.46 -1.32 2.11
C ARG A 319 -9.87 -1.70 1.66
N HIS A 320 -10.05 -1.79 0.34
CA HIS A 320 -11.16 -2.54 -0.26
C HIS A 320 -10.86 -4.03 -0.35
N SER A 321 -11.87 -4.88 -0.14
CA SER A 321 -11.76 -6.33 -0.33
C SER A 321 -11.83 -6.64 -1.83
N PHE A 322 -10.66 -6.73 -2.49
CA PHE A 322 -10.62 -6.72 -3.95
C PHE A 322 -9.45 -7.51 -4.56
N ARG A 323 -9.72 -8.21 -5.67
CA ARG A 323 -8.73 -8.73 -6.64
C ARG A 323 -9.28 -8.61 -8.07
N PRO A 324 -8.43 -8.49 -9.11
CA PRO A 324 -8.89 -8.27 -10.48
C PRO A 324 -9.79 -9.39 -11.02
N GLU A 325 -9.42 -10.65 -10.78
CA GLU A 325 -10.11 -11.82 -11.31
C GLU A 325 -11.39 -12.19 -10.56
N SER A 326 -11.49 -11.85 -9.28
CA SER A 326 -12.56 -12.32 -8.39
C SER A 326 -13.36 -11.20 -7.73
N GLY A 327 -12.99 -9.94 -7.98
CA GLY A 327 -13.66 -8.77 -7.46
C GLY A 327 -13.63 -8.85 -5.95
N ARG A 328 -14.82 -8.88 -5.35
CA ARG A 328 -14.99 -8.91 -3.89
C ARG A 328 -14.90 -10.30 -3.26
N THR A 329 -14.85 -11.35 -4.08
CA THR A 329 -14.72 -12.71 -3.57
C THR A 329 -13.25 -13.03 -3.34
N LEU A 330 -12.81 -13.03 -2.08
CA LEU A 330 -11.44 -13.34 -1.71
C LEU A 330 -11.31 -14.75 -1.14
N SER A 331 -10.08 -15.25 -1.09
CA SER A 331 -9.74 -16.48 -0.38
C SER A 331 -8.90 -16.16 0.86
N LYS A 332 -8.79 -17.13 1.77
CA LYS A 332 -7.94 -17.00 2.96
C LYS A 332 -6.50 -16.58 2.63
N ALA A 333 -5.92 -17.13 1.56
CA ALA A 333 -4.57 -16.80 1.13
C ALA A 333 -4.46 -15.32 0.73
N LYS A 334 -5.40 -14.81 -0.08
CA LYS A 334 -5.44 -13.42 -0.53
C LYS A 334 -5.62 -12.44 0.65
N ASN A 335 -6.46 -12.78 1.63
CA ASN A 335 -6.60 -11.98 2.85
C ASN A 335 -5.30 -11.92 3.67
N ILE A 336 -4.55 -13.03 3.77
CA ILE A 336 -3.24 -13.05 4.44
C ILE A 336 -2.21 -12.23 3.66
N GLU A 337 -2.20 -12.32 2.34
CA GLU A 337 -1.31 -11.52 1.48
C GLU A 337 -1.46 -10.02 1.72
N ASP A 338 -2.69 -9.51 1.82
CA ASP A 338 -2.95 -8.09 2.09
C ASP A 338 -2.33 -7.64 3.42
N VAL A 339 -2.53 -8.44 4.48
CA VAL A 339 -1.97 -8.13 5.81
C VAL A 339 -0.45 -8.17 5.77
N LEU A 340 0.14 -9.18 5.12
CA LEU A 340 1.60 -9.28 4.97
C LEU A 340 2.17 -8.10 4.18
N LEU A 341 1.48 -7.64 3.13
CA LEU A 341 1.89 -6.48 2.35
C LEU A 341 1.90 -5.20 3.20
N MET A 342 0.88 -4.98 4.02
CA MET A 342 0.84 -3.85 4.96
C MET A 342 1.99 -3.93 5.98
N LYS A 343 2.24 -5.11 6.56
CA LYS A 343 3.36 -5.33 7.50
C LYS A 343 4.72 -5.09 6.85
N ASP A 344 4.88 -5.48 5.59
CA ASP A 344 6.10 -5.27 4.79
C ASP A 344 6.38 -3.78 4.52
N MET A 345 5.34 -2.92 4.54
CA MET A 345 5.45 -1.45 4.50
C MET A 345 5.57 -0.82 5.89
N ASN A 346 5.80 -1.61 6.94
CA ASN A 346 5.91 -1.15 8.34
C ASN A 346 4.62 -0.47 8.88
N MET A 347 3.46 -0.80 8.31
CA MET A 347 2.15 -0.33 8.79
C MET A 347 1.73 -1.07 10.08
N ASN A 348 0.92 -0.40 10.89
CA ASN A 348 0.34 -0.98 12.10
C ASN A 348 -1.19 -0.94 12.15
N SER A 349 -1.85 -0.28 11.19
CA SER A 349 -3.31 -0.12 11.20
C SER A 349 -3.92 -0.26 9.81
N VAL A 350 -5.20 -0.65 9.76
CA VAL A 350 -6.00 -0.70 8.54
C VAL A 350 -7.43 -0.23 8.81
N ARG A 351 -8.00 0.52 7.86
CA ARG A 351 -9.41 0.89 7.85
C ARG A 351 -10.14 0.11 6.77
N LEU A 352 -11.28 -0.48 7.13
CA LEU A 352 -12.10 -1.29 6.23
C LEU A 352 -13.07 -0.40 5.42
N SER A 353 -12.52 0.35 4.47
CA SER A 353 -13.29 1.22 3.58
C SER A 353 -14.18 0.38 2.64
N HIS A 354 -15.49 0.52 2.59
CA HIS A 354 -16.38 1.16 3.56
C HIS A 354 -17.43 0.14 3.99
N TYR A 355 -16.98 -1.00 4.51
CA TYR A 355 -17.81 -2.15 4.85
C TYR A 355 -16.99 -3.23 5.59
N PRO A 356 -17.66 -4.16 6.32
CA PRO A 356 -16.96 -5.21 7.04
C PRO A 356 -16.22 -6.17 6.13
N ALA A 357 -14.99 -6.53 6.52
CA ALA A 357 -14.14 -7.45 5.78
C ALA A 357 -14.60 -8.91 5.94
N ASP A 358 -13.94 -9.77 5.18
CA ASP A 358 -14.03 -11.22 5.29
C ASP A 358 -13.50 -11.66 6.66
N PRO A 359 -14.12 -12.64 7.34
CA PRO A 359 -13.66 -13.11 8.65
C PRO A 359 -12.18 -13.50 8.66
N GLU A 360 -11.69 -14.12 7.57
CA GLU A 360 -10.30 -14.55 7.44
C GLU A 360 -9.31 -13.37 7.39
N PHE A 361 -9.74 -12.17 6.98
CA PHE A 361 -8.90 -10.97 7.05
C PHE A 361 -8.73 -10.52 8.50
N LEU A 362 -9.79 -10.52 9.31
CA LEU A 362 -9.73 -10.18 10.73
C LEU A 362 -8.90 -11.22 11.51
N GLU A 363 -9.02 -12.51 11.20
CA GLU A 363 -8.14 -13.57 11.73
C GLU A 363 -6.65 -13.31 11.40
N ALA A 364 -6.37 -12.84 10.18
CA ALA A 364 -5.02 -12.49 9.77
C ALA A 364 -4.51 -11.26 10.54
N CYS A 365 -5.32 -10.22 10.71
CA CYS A 365 -4.99 -9.04 11.53
C CYS A 365 -4.71 -9.39 12.99
N ASP A 366 -5.50 -10.29 13.59
CA ASP A 366 -5.30 -10.77 14.95
C ASP A 366 -3.97 -11.50 15.13
N SER A 367 -3.60 -12.32 14.14
CA SER A 367 -2.46 -13.24 14.24
C SER A 367 -1.13 -12.62 13.80
N LEU A 368 -1.17 -11.71 12.81
CA LEU A 368 0.00 -11.00 12.28
C LEU A 368 0.20 -9.61 12.91
N GLY A 369 -0.84 -9.08 13.57
CA GLY A 369 -0.80 -7.83 14.32
C GLY A 369 -1.02 -6.59 13.45
N LEU A 370 -2.28 -6.21 13.28
CA LEU A 370 -2.72 -4.90 12.81
C LEU A 370 -3.89 -4.40 13.67
N TYR A 371 -3.96 -3.10 13.91
CA TYR A 371 -5.14 -2.45 14.49
C TYR A 371 -6.17 -2.17 13.40
N VAL A 372 -7.42 -2.55 13.63
CA VAL A 372 -8.49 -2.50 12.63
C VAL A 372 -9.56 -1.50 13.05
N MET A 373 -9.96 -0.65 12.11
CA MET A 373 -11.22 0.10 12.14
C MET A 373 -12.23 -0.63 11.28
N ASP A 374 -13.21 -1.25 11.91
CA ASP A 374 -14.27 -2.01 11.25
C ASP A 374 -15.52 -1.16 11.07
N GLU A 375 -16.07 -1.13 9.86
CA GLU A 375 -16.94 -0.06 9.38
C GLU A 375 -18.31 -0.56 8.95
N LEU A 376 -19.37 -0.05 9.58
CA LEU A 376 -20.70 -0.08 9.02
C LEU A 376 -20.67 0.74 7.72
N GLY A 377 -21.13 0.16 6.62
CA GLY A 377 -21.09 0.82 5.33
C GLY A 377 -21.96 2.07 5.22
N GLY A 378 -21.81 2.76 4.09
CA GLY A 378 -22.42 4.05 3.81
C GLY A 378 -21.39 5.00 3.22
N TRP A 379 -21.59 5.45 1.99
CA TRP A 379 -20.72 6.41 1.32
C TRP A 379 -21.56 7.52 0.71
N HIS A 380 -21.47 8.76 1.23
CA HIS A 380 -22.35 9.90 0.95
C HIS A 380 -23.85 9.69 1.24
N GLY A 381 -24.36 8.46 1.20
CA GLY A 381 -25.67 8.03 1.67
C GLY A 381 -25.57 7.12 2.89
N LYS A 382 -26.65 7.04 3.66
CA LYS A 382 -26.72 6.30 4.93
C LYS A 382 -27.88 5.31 4.95
N TYR A 383 -27.75 4.24 5.71
CA TYR A 383 -28.90 3.35 5.98
C TYR A 383 -29.97 4.07 6.82
N ASP A 384 -31.23 3.70 6.58
CA ASP A 384 -32.30 3.99 7.53
C ASP A 384 -32.07 3.24 8.86
N THR A 385 -32.61 3.78 9.94
CA THR A 385 -32.38 3.28 11.29
C THR A 385 -32.79 1.81 11.47
N PRO A 386 -33.98 1.35 11.02
CA PRO A 386 -34.34 -0.08 11.11
C PRO A 386 -33.35 -1.02 10.40
N THR A 387 -32.86 -0.63 9.23
CA THR A 387 -31.87 -1.42 8.48
C THR A 387 -30.52 -1.39 9.19
N GLY A 388 -30.04 -0.21 9.55
CA GLY A 388 -28.77 -0.03 10.27
C GLY A 388 -28.68 -0.83 11.58
N VAL A 389 -29.75 -0.87 12.39
CA VAL A 389 -29.79 -1.66 13.64
C VAL A 389 -29.48 -3.14 13.38
N ARG A 390 -30.11 -3.74 12.35
CA ARG A 390 -29.90 -5.16 12.00
C ARG A 390 -28.49 -5.43 11.47
N LEU A 391 -27.95 -4.50 10.68
CA LEU A 391 -26.61 -4.64 10.10
C LEU A 391 -25.52 -4.50 11.19
N ILE A 392 -25.70 -3.58 12.14
CA ILE A 392 -24.81 -3.42 13.30
C ILE A 392 -24.84 -4.68 14.19
N GLU A 393 -26.03 -5.21 14.50
CA GLU A 393 -26.16 -6.45 15.27
C GLU A 393 -25.39 -7.59 14.59
N GLY A 394 -25.62 -7.83 13.29
CA GLY A 394 -24.94 -8.90 12.55
C GLY A 394 -23.43 -8.72 12.43
N MET A 395 -22.94 -7.49 12.27
CA MET A 395 -21.51 -7.16 12.23
C MET A 395 -20.85 -7.39 13.59
N ILE A 396 -21.37 -6.79 14.66
CA ILE A 396 -20.74 -6.86 15.97
C ILE A 396 -20.85 -8.27 16.56
N GLU A 397 -21.98 -8.95 16.43
CA GLU A 397 -22.09 -10.34 16.93
C GLU A 397 -21.08 -11.27 16.25
N ARG A 398 -20.70 -11.00 14.99
CA ARG A 398 -19.67 -11.73 14.26
C ARG A 398 -18.26 -11.37 14.76
N ASP A 399 -17.99 -10.09 14.96
CA ASP A 399 -16.63 -9.56 14.98
C ASP A 399 -16.10 -9.12 16.36
N VAL A 400 -16.97 -9.02 17.38
CA VAL A 400 -16.65 -8.41 18.69
C VAL A 400 -15.45 -9.03 19.40
N ASN A 401 -15.15 -10.31 19.16
CA ASN A 401 -14.09 -11.06 19.83
C ASN A 401 -12.69 -10.84 19.19
N HIS A 402 -12.60 -10.18 18.03
CA HIS A 402 -11.31 -9.88 17.40
C HIS A 402 -10.52 -8.84 18.22
N PRO A 403 -9.33 -9.18 18.77
CA PRO A 403 -8.48 -8.21 19.43
C PRO A 403 -7.93 -7.14 18.47
N SER A 404 -7.81 -7.44 17.18
CA SER A 404 -7.37 -6.45 16.19
C SER A 404 -8.31 -5.26 16.04
N ILE A 405 -9.62 -5.45 16.20
CA ILE A 405 -10.59 -4.35 16.14
C ILE A 405 -10.40 -3.47 17.38
N ILE A 406 -10.08 -2.20 17.17
CA ILE A 406 -9.98 -1.20 18.25
C ILE A 406 -10.88 0.02 18.00
N TRP A 407 -11.47 0.14 16.81
CA TRP A 407 -12.52 1.11 16.50
C TRP A 407 -13.67 0.42 15.77
N TRP A 408 -14.87 0.89 16.06
CA TRP A 408 -15.99 0.78 15.13
C TRP A 408 -16.09 2.06 14.31
N SER A 409 -16.65 1.98 13.11
CA SER A 409 -16.93 3.13 12.24
C SER A 409 -18.37 3.11 11.77
N ASN A 410 -19.02 4.28 11.71
CA ASN A 410 -20.42 4.44 11.30
C ASN A 410 -20.47 5.23 9.99
N GLY A 411 -20.38 4.56 8.84
CA GLY A 411 -20.44 5.17 7.52
C GLY A 411 -19.22 6.03 7.16
N ASN A 412 -19.30 6.68 6.01
CA ASN A 412 -18.21 7.47 5.42
C ASN A 412 -18.76 8.71 4.70
N GLU A 413 -18.06 9.84 4.81
CA GLU A 413 -18.33 11.06 4.02
C GLU A 413 -19.81 11.51 4.02
N LYS A 414 -20.35 11.76 5.21
CA LYS A 414 -21.77 12.06 5.52
C LYS A 414 -22.73 10.90 5.35
N GLY A 415 -22.23 9.72 4.99
CA GLY A 415 -22.96 8.46 4.97
C GLY A 415 -23.26 7.86 6.35
N TRP A 416 -22.99 8.60 7.43
CA TRP A 416 -23.26 8.18 8.80
C TRP A 416 -24.70 8.41 9.24
N ASN A 417 -25.20 7.53 10.11
CA ASN A 417 -26.48 7.72 10.81
C ASN A 417 -26.25 7.76 12.32
N THR A 418 -26.20 8.95 12.91
CA THR A 418 -25.91 9.15 14.34
C THR A 418 -26.97 8.59 15.29
N GLU A 419 -28.18 8.28 14.80
CA GLU A 419 -29.18 7.54 15.59
C GLU A 419 -28.71 6.12 15.95
N LEU A 420 -27.73 5.59 15.21
CA LEU A 420 -27.20 4.25 15.39
C LEU A 420 -26.01 4.18 16.37
N ASP A 421 -25.43 5.31 16.79
CA ASP A 421 -24.18 5.30 17.57
C ASP A 421 -24.29 4.48 18.87
N GLY A 422 -25.45 4.54 19.52
CA GLY A 422 -25.72 3.77 20.73
C GLY A 422 -25.87 2.25 20.49
N GLU A 423 -26.19 1.82 19.27
CA GLU A 423 -26.36 0.41 18.93
C GLU A 423 -25.04 -0.35 18.99
N PHE A 424 -23.92 0.28 18.61
CA PHE A 424 -22.61 -0.35 18.65
C PHE A 424 -22.26 -0.86 20.07
N HIS A 425 -22.57 -0.05 21.07
CA HIS A 425 -22.28 -0.37 22.47
C HIS A 425 -23.27 -1.36 23.09
N LYS A 426 -24.42 -1.65 22.46
CA LYS A 426 -25.33 -2.69 22.98
C LYS A 426 -24.72 -4.08 22.84
N TYR A 427 -24.01 -4.32 21.73
CA TYR A 427 -23.43 -5.61 21.38
C TYR A 427 -21.93 -5.71 21.71
N ASP A 428 -21.22 -4.59 21.86
CA ASP A 428 -19.81 -4.57 22.26
C ASP A 428 -19.61 -4.31 23.78
N PRO A 429 -19.24 -5.33 24.58
CA PRO A 429 -18.96 -5.15 26.01
C PRO A 429 -17.67 -4.37 26.27
N GLN A 430 -16.76 -4.27 25.29
CA GLN A 430 -15.49 -3.55 25.42
C GLN A 430 -15.66 -2.03 25.27
N LYS A 431 -16.81 -1.57 24.76
CA LYS A 431 -17.13 -0.14 24.55
C LYS A 431 -16.07 0.56 23.70
N ARG A 432 -15.66 -0.06 22.59
CA ARG A 432 -14.71 0.54 21.65
C ARG A 432 -15.25 1.90 21.12
N PRO A 433 -14.36 2.85 20.82
CA PRO A 433 -14.75 4.12 20.19
C PRO A 433 -15.46 3.88 18.86
N VAL A 434 -16.50 4.67 18.60
CA VAL A 434 -17.21 4.74 17.31
C VAL A 434 -16.73 6.00 16.60
N ILE A 435 -16.14 5.81 15.42
CA ILE A 435 -15.55 6.86 14.59
C ILE A 435 -16.50 7.19 13.42
N HIS A 436 -16.49 8.44 12.99
CA HIS A 436 -17.26 8.93 11.83
C HIS A 436 -16.29 9.51 10.79
N PRO A 437 -15.73 8.68 9.90
CA PRO A 437 -14.80 9.10 8.85
C PRO A 437 -15.27 10.31 8.06
N GLN A 438 -14.39 11.28 7.85
CA GLN A 438 -14.71 12.62 7.32
C GLN A 438 -15.61 13.48 8.25
N GLY A 439 -15.60 13.23 9.55
CA GLY A 439 -16.39 13.94 10.56
C GLY A 439 -15.58 14.43 11.74
N ASN A 440 -16.17 15.34 12.51
CA ASN A 440 -15.67 15.77 13.83
C ASN A 440 -16.69 15.36 14.90
N PHE A 441 -16.44 14.21 15.53
CA PHE A 441 -17.34 13.55 16.48
C PHE A 441 -16.56 12.91 17.61
N SER A 442 -17.16 12.82 18.80
CA SER A 442 -16.61 12.06 19.93
C SER A 442 -15.16 12.42 20.30
N GLY A 443 -14.75 13.68 20.08
CA GLY A 443 -13.39 14.16 20.34
C GLY A 443 -12.34 13.82 19.28
N PHE A 444 -12.75 13.31 18.11
CA PHE A 444 -11.89 13.03 16.96
C PHE A 444 -12.19 13.97 15.79
N GLU A 445 -11.15 14.52 15.17
CA GLU A 445 -11.18 15.23 13.90
C GLU A 445 -10.62 14.31 12.80
N THR A 446 -11.51 13.80 11.95
CA THR A 446 -11.20 12.75 10.95
C THR A 446 -11.37 13.18 9.50
N MET A 447 -11.45 14.49 9.24
CA MET A 447 -11.64 15.01 7.89
C MET A 447 -10.62 14.46 6.89
N HIS A 448 -11.10 14.10 5.71
CA HIS A 448 -10.27 13.58 4.63
C HIS A 448 -9.48 14.69 3.92
N TYR A 449 -8.30 14.32 3.41
CA TYR A 449 -7.53 15.05 2.40
C TYR A 449 -7.20 16.52 2.68
N ARG A 450 -7.21 16.95 3.95
CA ARG A 450 -6.78 18.29 4.32
C ARG A 450 -5.40 18.59 3.73
N SER A 451 -5.24 19.78 3.19
CA SER A 451 -3.93 20.27 2.76
C SER A 451 -2.94 20.28 3.92
N TYR A 452 -1.64 20.41 3.63
CA TYR A 452 -0.61 20.42 4.65
C TYR A 452 -0.83 21.57 5.65
N GLY A 453 -1.15 22.76 5.13
CA GLY A 453 -1.42 23.95 5.95
C GLY A 453 -2.70 23.85 6.78
N GLU A 454 -3.78 23.29 6.24
CA GLU A 454 -5.00 23.04 7.02
C GLU A 454 -4.75 22.02 8.13
N SER A 455 -4.02 20.94 7.85
CA SER A 455 -3.66 19.95 8.86
C SER A 455 -2.92 20.61 10.03
N GLN A 456 -1.99 21.53 9.76
CA GLN A 456 -1.33 22.33 10.81
C GLN A 456 -2.32 23.15 11.65
N ASN A 457 -3.33 23.74 11.03
CA ASN A 457 -4.32 24.54 11.74
C ASN A 457 -5.20 23.68 12.64
N TYR A 458 -5.70 22.55 12.13
CA TYR A 458 -6.62 21.69 12.86
C TYR A 458 -5.94 20.91 13.98
N MET A 459 -4.68 20.53 13.84
CA MET A 459 -3.96 19.94 14.97
C MET A 459 -3.84 20.89 16.18
N ARG A 460 -3.96 22.21 15.98
CA ARG A 460 -4.00 23.21 17.08
C ARG A 460 -5.35 23.30 17.80
N LEU A 461 -6.39 22.63 17.31
CA LEU A 461 -7.71 22.51 17.95
C LEU A 461 -7.74 21.35 18.98
N PRO A 462 -8.66 21.32 19.95
CA PRO A 462 -8.63 20.37 21.07
C PRO A 462 -8.82 18.90 20.67
N GLU A 463 -9.42 18.61 19.53
CA GLU A 463 -9.72 17.24 19.10
C GLU A 463 -8.46 16.41 18.79
N ILE A 464 -8.58 15.09 18.93
CA ILE A 464 -7.58 14.14 18.45
C ILE A 464 -7.62 14.17 16.92
N PHE A 465 -6.50 14.58 16.31
CA PHE A 465 -6.39 14.67 14.86
C PHE A 465 -5.95 13.34 14.27
N MET A 466 -6.83 12.71 13.49
CA MET A 466 -6.60 11.43 12.82
C MET A 466 -7.38 11.37 11.50
N PRO A 467 -6.86 11.92 10.40
CA PRO A 467 -7.53 11.81 9.11
C PRO A 467 -7.71 10.33 8.73
N THR A 468 -8.96 9.94 8.46
CA THR A 468 -9.29 8.59 8.01
C THR A 468 -8.93 8.36 6.54
N GLU A 469 -8.60 9.42 5.80
CA GLU A 469 -8.01 9.39 4.45
C GLU A 469 -7.08 10.60 4.27
N PHE A 470 -5.83 10.38 3.87
CA PHE A 470 -4.90 11.45 3.47
C PHE A 470 -3.95 11.00 2.35
N LEU A 471 -3.35 11.95 1.63
CA LEU A 471 -2.42 11.73 0.50
C LEU A 471 -2.94 10.74 -0.56
N HIS A 472 -3.99 11.14 -1.27
CA HIS A 472 -4.69 10.31 -2.27
C HIS A 472 -3.82 9.88 -3.47
N GLY A 473 -3.65 8.57 -3.65
CA GLY A 473 -2.70 7.94 -4.57
C GLY A 473 -2.98 7.89 -6.07
N LEU A 474 -3.78 8.78 -6.66
CA LEU A 474 -4.16 8.63 -8.07
C LEU A 474 -2.95 8.44 -8.99
N TYR A 475 -2.93 7.36 -9.79
CA TYR A 475 -1.84 6.98 -10.70
C TYR A 475 -0.44 6.96 -10.03
N ASP A 476 -0.43 6.70 -8.71
CA ASP A 476 0.65 6.85 -7.71
C ASP A 476 1.45 8.17 -7.79
N GLY A 477 0.76 9.25 -8.15
CA GLY A 477 1.21 10.62 -7.89
C GLY A 477 0.93 11.11 -6.46
N GLY A 478 0.23 10.32 -5.64
CA GLY A 478 -0.02 10.56 -4.21
C GLY A 478 0.73 9.57 -3.31
N HIS A 479 0.21 9.28 -2.11
CA HIS A 479 0.85 8.44 -1.08
C HIS A 479 2.22 8.92 -0.62
N GLY A 480 3.31 8.42 -1.22
CA GLY A 480 4.68 8.74 -0.84
C GLY A 480 5.07 10.19 -1.14
N ALA A 481 4.39 10.83 -2.10
CA ALA A 481 4.60 12.22 -2.45
C ALA A 481 4.09 13.16 -1.34
N GLY A 482 5.02 13.83 -0.65
CA GLY A 482 4.74 14.68 0.51
C GLY A 482 4.62 13.91 1.84
N LEU A 483 4.69 12.58 1.84
CA LEU A 483 4.54 11.78 3.07
C LEU A 483 5.56 12.13 4.14
N TYR A 484 6.81 12.39 3.76
CA TYR A 484 7.84 12.78 4.72
C TYR A 484 7.42 14.03 5.52
N ASP A 485 6.93 15.07 4.83
CA ASP A 485 6.51 16.31 5.46
C ASP A 485 5.32 16.08 6.39
N TYR A 486 4.28 15.41 5.89
CA TYR A 486 3.08 15.11 6.67
C TYR A 486 3.42 14.24 7.88
N TRP A 487 4.22 13.19 7.71
CA TRP A 487 4.55 12.25 8.78
C TRP A 487 5.40 12.90 9.86
N GLU A 488 6.43 13.67 9.50
CA GLU A 488 7.27 14.37 10.46
C GLU A 488 6.49 15.42 11.26
N MET A 489 5.53 16.08 10.61
CA MET A 489 4.61 17.02 11.27
C MET A 489 3.64 16.28 12.20
N MET A 490 2.93 15.27 11.70
CA MET A 490 1.89 14.53 12.43
C MET A 490 2.47 13.85 13.66
N ARG A 491 3.54 13.07 13.52
CA ARG A 491 4.09 12.25 14.62
C ARG A 491 4.63 13.08 15.80
N LYS A 492 5.02 14.34 15.56
CA LYS A 492 5.55 15.26 16.58
C LYS A 492 4.44 16.05 17.27
N HIS A 493 3.24 16.09 16.69
CA HIS A 493 2.16 16.88 17.25
C HIS A 493 1.45 16.10 18.38
N PRO A 494 1.32 16.67 19.59
CA PRO A 494 0.87 15.94 20.78
C PRO A 494 -0.54 15.35 20.67
N ARG A 495 -1.40 15.96 19.85
CA ARG A 495 -2.80 15.52 19.62
C ARG A 495 -3.03 14.79 18.30
N CYS A 496 -2.01 14.68 17.45
CA CYS A 496 -2.14 13.90 16.24
C CYS A 496 -1.70 12.47 16.54
N ILE A 497 -2.52 11.51 16.15
CA ILE A 497 -2.21 10.09 16.31
C ILE A 497 -1.89 9.43 14.97
N GLY A 498 -1.49 10.17 13.94
CA GLY A 498 -1.27 9.65 12.59
C GLY A 498 -2.55 9.62 11.74
N GLY A 499 -2.69 8.66 10.83
CA GLY A 499 -3.83 8.58 9.92
C GLY A 499 -3.76 7.42 8.93
N PHE A 500 -4.66 7.41 7.95
CA PHE A 500 -4.78 6.33 6.96
C PHE A 500 -4.62 6.82 5.52
N LEU A 501 -3.67 6.25 4.78
CA LEU A 501 -3.47 6.52 3.35
C LEU A 501 -4.65 5.98 2.52
N TRP A 502 -4.98 6.63 1.40
CA TRP A 502 -6.02 6.16 0.47
C TRP A 502 -5.43 5.83 -0.91
N VAL A 503 -5.39 4.57 -1.36
CA VAL A 503 -5.83 3.28 -0.76
C VAL A 503 -4.74 2.20 -0.94
N LEU A 504 -4.89 0.98 -0.41
CA LEU A 504 -3.87 -0.08 -0.51
C LEU A 504 -3.51 -0.42 -1.96
N ALA A 505 -4.48 -0.83 -2.78
CA ALA A 505 -4.26 -1.37 -4.11
C ALA A 505 -5.26 -0.78 -5.12
N ASP A 506 -4.84 -0.68 -6.38
CA ASP A 506 -5.71 -0.30 -7.50
C ASP A 506 -6.90 -1.28 -7.66
N GLU A 507 -8.10 -0.74 -7.84
CA GLU A 507 -9.36 -1.48 -7.99
C GLU A 507 -9.68 -1.83 -9.45
N GLY A 508 -8.70 -2.42 -10.13
CA GLY A 508 -8.80 -2.81 -11.53
C GLY A 508 -9.51 -4.14 -11.70
N VAL A 509 -10.68 -4.15 -12.35
CA VAL A 509 -11.40 -5.40 -12.65
C VAL A 509 -10.87 -6.04 -13.92
N LYS A 510 -10.57 -7.34 -13.90
CA LYS A 510 -10.31 -8.11 -15.11
C LYS A 510 -11.61 -8.36 -15.88
N ARG A 511 -11.89 -7.52 -16.87
CA ARG A 511 -13.13 -7.50 -17.64
C ARG A 511 -13.22 -8.70 -18.60
N VAL A 512 -14.11 -9.63 -18.31
CA VAL A 512 -14.33 -10.82 -19.16
C VAL A 512 -15.09 -10.51 -20.46
N ASP A 513 -15.67 -9.31 -20.59
CA ASP A 513 -16.21 -8.74 -21.83
C ASP A 513 -15.21 -7.90 -22.65
N MET A 514 -13.99 -7.70 -22.13
CA MET A 514 -12.95 -6.90 -22.79
C MET A 514 -11.65 -7.70 -22.89
N ASP A 515 -11.74 -8.97 -23.28
CA ASP A 515 -10.60 -9.88 -23.49
C ASP A 515 -9.61 -9.95 -22.30
N GLY A 516 -10.11 -9.77 -21.08
CA GLY A 516 -9.31 -9.82 -19.86
C GLY A 516 -8.51 -8.54 -19.56
N PHE A 517 -8.85 -7.41 -20.19
CA PHE A 517 -8.32 -6.09 -19.83
C PHE A 517 -8.61 -5.77 -18.36
N ILE A 518 -7.62 -5.18 -17.67
CA ILE A 518 -7.78 -4.70 -16.30
C ILE A 518 -8.31 -3.27 -16.34
N ASP A 519 -9.58 -3.11 -16.00
CA ASP A 519 -10.30 -1.85 -16.05
C ASP A 519 -10.35 -1.21 -14.66
N ASN A 520 -9.56 -0.15 -14.48
CA ASN A 520 -9.60 0.72 -13.29
C ASN A 520 -10.71 1.78 -13.36
N GLN A 521 -11.59 1.75 -14.38
CA GLN A 521 -12.58 2.79 -14.62
C GLN A 521 -11.93 4.18 -14.78
N GLY A 522 -10.73 4.23 -15.36
CA GLY A 522 -9.92 5.45 -15.45
C GLY A 522 -9.40 5.89 -14.09
N ASN A 523 -9.67 7.14 -13.74
CA ASN A 523 -9.14 7.77 -12.52
C ASN A 523 -9.94 7.46 -11.24
N PHE A 524 -10.90 6.53 -11.29
CA PHE A 524 -11.70 6.16 -10.12
C PHE A 524 -11.12 4.97 -9.36
N GLY A 525 -10.55 3.97 -10.04
CA GLY A 525 -9.97 2.78 -9.40
C GLY A 525 -8.44 2.76 -9.32
N ALA A 526 -7.74 3.67 -10.00
CA ALA A 526 -6.27 3.70 -10.05
C ALA A 526 -5.66 4.56 -8.93
N ASP A 527 -5.94 4.24 -7.67
CA ASP A 527 -5.60 5.06 -6.49
C ASP A 527 -4.67 4.35 -5.47
N GLY A 528 -4.17 3.16 -5.80
CA GLY A 528 -3.42 2.27 -4.94
C GLY A 528 -1.98 2.71 -4.66
N ILE A 529 -1.41 2.20 -3.57
CA ILE A 529 0.05 2.20 -3.33
C ILE A 529 0.73 1.16 -4.23
N VAL A 530 -0.02 0.11 -4.57
CA VAL A 530 0.38 -0.99 -5.44
C VAL A 530 -0.66 -1.21 -6.54
N GLY A 531 -0.24 -1.81 -7.64
CA GLY A 531 -1.14 -2.20 -8.73
C GLY A 531 -2.16 -3.29 -8.31
N PRO A 532 -3.09 -3.66 -9.21
CA PRO A 532 -4.19 -4.58 -8.91
C PRO A 532 -3.74 -6.00 -8.52
N HIS A 533 -2.54 -6.42 -8.92
CA HIS A 533 -1.90 -7.68 -8.51
C HIS A 533 -0.77 -7.46 -7.49
N HIS A 534 -0.79 -6.32 -6.80
CA HIS A 534 0.20 -5.85 -5.84
C HIS A 534 1.57 -5.53 -6.43
N GLU A 535 1.62 -5.11 -7.69
CA GLU A 535 2.84 -4.59 -8.29
C GLU A 535 3.34 -3.37 -7.50
N LYS A 536 4.59 -3.43 -7.02
CA LYS A 536 5.15 -2.43 -6.11
C LYS A 536 5.64 -1.20 -6.88
N GLU A 537 5.05 -0.05 -6.56
CA GLU A 537 5.41 1.26 -7.12
C GLU A 537 6.35 2.06 -6.21
N GLY A 538 6.75 3.27 -6.63
CA GLY A 538 7.67 4.12 -5.87
C GLY A 538 7.16 4.48 -4.47
N SER A 539 5.85 4.69 -4.29
CA SER A 539 5.29 4.98 -2.97
C SER A 539 5.40 3.82 -1.99
N TYR A 540 5.29 2.56 -2.43
CA TYR A 540 5.46 1.39 -1.55
C TYR A 540 6.80 1.47 -0.80
N TYR A 541 7.89 1.74 -1.51
CA TYR A 541 9.23 1.81 -0.89
C TYR A 541 9.40 3.07 -0.05
N THR A 542 8.81 4.19 -0.47
CA THR A 542 8.80 5.44 0.30
C THR A 542 8.16 5.21 1.67
N ILE A 543 6.97 4.61 1.69
CA ILE A 543 6.23 4.30 2.92
C ILE A 543 7.04 3.36 3.78
N LYS A 544 7.55 2.26 3.20
CA LYS A 544 8.38 1.27 3.90
C LYS A 544 9.55 1.95 4.63
N GLN A 545 10.30 2.83 3.97
CA GLN A 545 11.40 3.56 4.60
C GLN A 545 10.92 4.49 5.71
N LEU A 546 9.95 5.36 5.43
CA LEU A 546 9.53 6.44 6.33
C LEU A 546 8.83 5.93 7.59
N TRP A 547 8.12 4.81 7.47
CA TRP A 547 7.38 4.18 8.56
C TRP A 547 8.15 3.07 9.26
N SER A 548 9.39 2.78 8.85
CA SER A 548 10.29 1.90 9.60
C SER A 548 10.35 2.34 11.07
N PRO A 549 10.10 1.42 12.02
CA PRO A 549 10.22 1.71 13.44
C PRO A 549 11.69 1.89 13.88
N VAL A 550 12.65 1.54 13.02
CA VAL A 550 14.07 1.82 13.25
C VAL A 550 14.51 2.94 12.32
N GLN A 551 15.09 4.00 12.88
CA GLN A 551 15.58 5.13 12.11
C GLN A 551 17.05 5.37 12.40
N ILE A 552 17.86 5.42 11.34
CA ILE A 552 19.27 5.78 11.41
C ILE A 552 19.37 7.29 11.16
N MET A 553 19.92 8.02 12.12
CA MET A 553 19.93 9.49 12.12
C MET A 553 21.15 10.10 11.43
N ASN A 554 22.17 9.29 11.13
CA ASN A 554 23.33 9.71 10.36
C ASN A 554 22.91 9.99 8.91
N THR A 555 23.31 11.13 8.36
CA THR A 555 23.06 11.50 6.96
C THR A 555 24.23 11.16 6.03
N SER A 556 25.40 10.88 6.59
CA SER A 556 26.62 10.46 5.87
C SER A 556 27.59 9.75 6.83
N ILE A 557 28.56 9.04 6.26
CA ILE A 557 29.71 8.48 6.97
C ILE A 557 30.99 8.84 6.19
N ASP A 558 32.15 8.70 6.82
CA ASP A 558 33.46 8.87 6.19
C ASP A 558 34.38 7.67 6.42
N ARG A 559 35.62 7.74 5.93
CA ARG A 559 36.67 6.73 6.14
C ARG A 559 37.03 6.53 7.62
N GLN A 560 36.78 7.53 8.46
CA GLN A 560 37.07 7.54 9.89
C GLN A 560 35.90 7.03 10.72
N PHE A 561 34.77 6.65 10.09
CA PHE A 561 33.61 6.11 10.77
C PHE A 561 33.97 4.94 11.68
N ASP A 562 33.60 5.06 12.96
CA ASP A 562 33.99 4.17 14.04
C ASP A 562 33.01 3.00 14.27
N GLY A 563 32.04 2.84 13.37
CA GLY A 563 31.02 1.80 13.45
C GLY A 563 29.79 2.18 14.28
N LYS A 564 29.66 3.42 14.77
CA LYS A 564 28.54 3.83 15.61
C LYS A 564 27.53 4.72 14.89
N PHE A 565 26.30 4.25 14.79
CA PHE A 565 25.17 5.01 14.30
C PHE A 565 24.36 5.61 15.44
N SER A 566 23.95 6.86 15.28
CA SER A 566 22.85 7.45 16.05
C SER A 566 21.54 6.86 15.57
N VAL A 567 20.73 6.33 16.49
CA VAL A 567 19.48 5.64 16.15
C VAL A 567 18.31 6.16 16.98
N GLU A 568 17.12 6.15 16.38
CA GLU A 568 15.85 6.37 17.06
C GLU A 568 15.02 5.08 16.99
N ASN A 569 14.64 4.53 18.14
CA ASN A 569 13.70 3.43 18.24
C ASN A 569 12.27 3.99 18.31
N ARG A 570 11.54 3.83 17.22
CA ARG A 570 10.14 4.24 17.05
C ARG A 570 9.15 3.06 17.14
N TYR A 571 9.56 1.90 17.65
CA TYR A 571 8.60 0.90 18.14
C TYR A 571 7.81 1.47 19.33
N ASP A 572 6.58 0.99 19.49
CA ASP A 572 5.68 1.33 20.60
C ASP A 572 6.01 0.49 21.85
N TYR A 573 6.41 -0.79 21.68
CA TYR A 573 6.65 -1.71 22.80
C TYR A 573 8.02 -2.37 22.75
N LEU A 574 8.54 -2.66 21.56
CA LEU A 574 9.77 -3.43 21.41
C LEU A 574 11.03 -2.59 21.64
N ASN A 575 11.98 -3.19 22.36
CA ASN A 575 13.35 -2.66 22.45
C ASN A 575 14.10 -2.95 21.14
N LEU A 576 15.02 -2.06 20.76
CA LEU A 576 15.86 -2.21 19.58
C LEU A 576 16.72 -3.48 19.64
N ASN A 577 17.08 -3.95 20.83
CA ASN A 577 17.80 -5.20 21.04
C ASN A 577 17.00 -6.46 20.68
N THR A 578 15.74 -6.32 20.24
CA THR A 578 14.98 -7.42 19.62
C THR A 578 15.23 -7.54 18.12
N CYS A 579 15.78 -6.50 17.50
CA CYS A 579 16.15 -6.46 16.09
C CYS A 579 17.57 -6.97 15.85
N ARG A 580 17.82 -7.44 14.63
CA ARG A 580 19.16 -7.79 14.12
C ARG A 580 19.56 -6.81 13.03
N PHE A 581 20.85 -6.51 12.95
CA PHE A 581 21.40 -5.59 11.97
C PHE A 581 22.46 -6.28 11.15
N LEU A 582 22.20 -6.39 9.84
CA LEU A 582 23.15 -6.91 8.87
C LEU A 582 23.89 -5.74 8.26
N TRP A 583 25.21 -5.81 8.19
CA TRP A 583 26.00 -4.76 7.54
C TRP A 583 26.95 -5.35 6.50
N LYS A 584 27.16 -4.62 5.40
CA LYS A 584 28.08 -5.00 4.33
C LYS A 584 28.88 -3.79 3.86
N GLN A 585 30.19 -3.91 3.84
CA GLN A 585 31.07 -2.98 3.14
C GLN A 585 31.26 -3.47 1.72
N VAL A 586 30.90 -2.64 0.74
CA VAL A 586 30.87 -3.01 -0.67
C VAL A 586 31.81 -2.14 -1.50
N LYS A 587 32.27 -2.70 -2.61
CA LYS A 587 32.93 -1.99 -3.70
C LYS A 587 32.03 -2.07 -4.93
N PHE A 588 31.76 -0.94 -5.57
CA PHE A 588 30.91 -0.87 -6.74
C PHE A 588 31.69 -1.12 -8.04
N PRO A 589 31.03 -1.65 -9.08
CA PRO A 589 31.60 -1.68 -10.42
C PRO A 589 31.73 -0.26 -11.00
N GLN A 590 32.69 -0.11 -11.89
CA GLN A 590 32.90 1.08 -12.70
C GLN A 590 31.98 1.09 -13.92
N ALA A 591 31.77 2.27 -14.51
CA ALA A 591 30.94 2.43 -15.72
C ALA A 591 31.42 1.60 -16.92
N THR A 592 32.72 1.29 -16.97
CA THR A 592 33.40 0.56 -18.05
C THR A 592 33.52 -0.94 -17.79
N ASP A 593 33.12 -1.42 -16.61
CA ASP A 593 33.13 -2.84 -16.30
C ASP A 593 32.08 -3.60 -17.14
N ALA A 594 32.25 -4.92 -17.25
CA ALA A 594 31.29 -5.78 -17.95
C ALA A 594 29.87 -5.61 -17.37
N SER A 595 28.86 -5.68 -18.24
CA SER A 595 27.46 -5.34 -17.88
C SER A 595 26.87 -6.21 -16.77
N ASN A 596 27.41 -7.41 -16.53
CA ASN A 596 26.97 -8.33 -15.48
C ASN A 596 27.73 -8.19 -14.14
N THR A 597 28.62 -7.21 -14.02
CA THR A 597 29.41 -7.01 -12.79
C THR A 597 28.53 -6.46 -11.68
N ALA A 598 28.43 -7.16 -10.55
CA ALA A 598 27.67 -6.69 -9.38
C ALA A 598 28.58 -5.99 -8.35
N ALA A 599 27.98 -5.35 -7.34
CA ALA A 599 28.72 -4.86 -6.19
C ALA A 599 29.46 -6.02 -5.49
N GLN A 600 30.75 -5.83 -5.22
CA GLN A 600 31.59 -6.80 -4.51
C GLN A 600 31.49 -6.57 -3.01
N VAL A 601 31.10 -7.59 -2.24
CA VAL A 601 31.15 -7.55 -0.77
C VAL A 601 32.61 -7.73 -0.32
N LEU A 602 33.16 -6.72 0.35
CA LEU A 602 34.52 -6.74 0.90
C LEU A 602 34.55 -7.32 2.32
N LYS A 603 33.52 -7.00 3.11
CA LYS A 603 33.35 -7.44 4.49
C LYS A 603 31.89 -7.35 4.86
N GLU A 604 31.40 -8.30 5.66
CA GLU A 604 30.04 -8.25 6.20
C GLU A 604 30.01 -8.75 7.64
N GLY A 605 28.92 -8.47 8.32
CA GLY A 605 28.68 -8.94 9.67
C GLY A 605 27.24 -8.74 10.09
N GLU A 606 26.93 -9.30 11.26
CA GLU A 606 25.64 -9.21 11.90
C GLU A 606 25.84 -8.83 13.37
N VAL A 607 25.04 -7.90 13.86
CA VAL A 607 24.99 -7.54 15.28
C VAL A 607 23.54 -7.55 15.77
N GLN A 608 23.37 -7.87 17.05
CA GLN A 608 22.11 -7.59 17.73
C GLN A 608 21.98 -6.07 17.93
N GLY A 609 20.74 -5.56 17.91
CA GLY A 609 20.50 -4.16 18.26
C GLY A 609 20.96 -3.80 19.67
N SER A 610 21.31 -2.53 19.87
CA SER A 610 21.64 -2.00 21.20
C SER A 610 20.42 -1.97 22.12
N ASP A 611 20.64 -1.94 23.43
CA ASP A 611 19.59 -1.75 24.43
C ASP A 611 19.03 -0.31 24.38
N VAL A 612 18.06 -0.09 23.49
CA VAL A 612 17.38 1.18 23.29
C VAL A 612 15.89 0.90 23.41
N ALA A 613 15.29 1.38 24.49
CA ALA A 613 13.87 1.20 24.76
C ALA A 613 12.98 1.81 23.65
N ALA A 614 11.73 1.35 23.58
CA ALA A 614 10.71 1.97 22.73
C ALA A 614 10.65 3.49 22.94
N HIS A 615 10.36 4.24 21.87
CA HIS A 615 10.32 5.70 21.83
C HIS A 615 11.58 6.43 22.33
N SER A 616 12.76 5.78 22.28
CA SER A 616 14.02 6.36 22.77
C SER A 616 15.06 6.48 21.67
N ALA A 617 15.97 7.42 21.82
CA ALA A 617 17.17 7.55 20.98
C ALA A 617 18.38 6.89 21.67
N GLY A 618 19.34 6.41 20.88
CA GLY A 618 20.54 5.78 21.39
C GLY A 618 21.61 5.62 20.33
N VAL A 619 22.54 4.70 20.58
CA VAL A 619 23.67 4.40 19.68
C VAL A 619 23.64 2.93 19.30
N LEU A 620 23.67 2.62 18.01
CA LEU A 620 23.90 1.29 17.46
C LEU A 620 25.38 1.16 17.08
N ASP A 621 26.10 0.23 17.71
CA ASP A 621 27.49 -0.07 17.37
C ASP A 621 27.56 -1.36 16.56
N ILE A 622 27.85 -1.24 15.26
CA ILE A 622 27.96 -2.37 14.33
C ILE A 622 29.34 -3.05 14.37
N LYS A 623 30.23 -2.63 15.26
CA LYS A 623 31.53 -3.26 15.56
C LYS A 623 32.42 -3.42 14.33
N THR A 624 32.48 -2.39 13.49
CA THR A 624 33.32 -2.40 12.29
C THR A 624 33.92 -1.03 12.02
N ASN A 625 35.11 -1.01 11.42
CA ASN A 625 35.74 0.17 10.84
C ASN A 625 35.70 0.05 9.32
N ILE A 626 35.79 1.17 8.62
CA ILE A 626 35.76 1.19 7.15
C ILE A 626 37.09 0.74 6.54
N LEU A 627 37.05 -0.24 5.63
CA LEU A 627 38.23 -0.69 4.88
C LEU A 627 38.62 0.35 3.81
N ALA A 628 39.90 0.36 3.45
CA ALA A 628 40.47 1.35 2.52
C ALA A 628 39.80 1.37 1.13
N ASN A 629 39.28 0.22 0.66
CA ASN A 629 38.68 0.08 -0.68
C ASN A 629 37.14 0.05 -0.67
N THR A 630 36.51 0.36 0.46
CA THR A 630 35.05 0.37 0.58
C THR A 630 34.45 1.59 -0.10
N ASP A 631 33.49 1.41 -0.99
CA ASP A 631 32.78 2.53 -1.61
C ASP A 631 31.55 2.92 -0.80
N ALA A 632 30.84 1.93 -0.24
CA ALA A 632 29.69 2.15 0.62
C ALA A 632 29.53 1.09 1.72
N LEU A 633 28.79 1.47 2.76
CA LEU A 633 28.31 0.59 3.82
C LEU A 633 26.80 0.41 3.70
N TYR A 634 26.37 -0.83 3.51
CA TYR A 634 24.97 -1.24 3.64
C TYR A 634 24.68 -1.55 5.10
N LEU A 635 23.51 -1.13 5.58
CA LEU A 635 22.97 -1.48 6.87
C LEU A 635 21.51 -1.88 6.70
N THR A 636 21.17 -3.11 7.03
CA THR A 636 19.79 -3.63 6.96
C THR A 636 19.30 -3.93 8.37
N ALA A 637 18.15 -3.37 8.75
CA ALA A 637 17.47 -3.71 9.98
C ALA A 637 16.45 -4.84 9.72
N ILE A 638 16.54 -5.90 10.53
CA ILE A 638 15.64 -7.05 10.51
C ILE A 638 14.89 -7.11 11.83
N ASP A 639 13.57 -7.24 11.77
CA ASP A 639 12.73 -7.33 12.97
C ASP A 639 12.89 -8.67 13.72
N LYS A 640 12.22 -8.77 14.87
CA LYS A 640 12.20 -9.98 15.70
C LYS A 640 11.56 -11.22 15.02
N TYR A 641 10.82 -11.02 13.93
CA TYR A 641 10.15 -12.08 13.16
C TYR A 641 10.97 -12.51 11.93
N GLY A 642 12.06 -11.80 11.62
CA GLY A 642 12.93 -12.09 10.49
C GLY A 642 12.61 -11.29 9.23
N HIS A 643 11.73 -10.29 9.30
CA HIS A 643 11.38 -9.44 8.17
C HIS A 643 12.29 -8.21 8.06
N GLU A 644 12.65 -7.84 6.84
CA GLU A 644 13.40 -6.62 6.58
C GLU A 644 12.52 -5.38 6.79
N LEU A 645 12.94 -4.52 7.71
CA LEU A 645 12.32 -3.21 7.94
C LEU A 645 12.75 -2.22 6.86
N TRP A 646 14.07 -2.09 6.67
CA TRP A 646 14.68 -1.24 5.65
C TRP A 646 16.20 -1.52 5.53
N ARG A 647 16.77 -1.20 4.37
CA ARG A 647 18.22 -1.13 4.13
C ARG A 647 18.64 0.30 3.77
N TRP A 648 19.58 0.85 4.53
CA TRP A 648 20.29 2.08 4.23
C TRP A 648 21.58 1.78 3.46
N THR A 649 21.94 2.66 2.53
CA THR A 649 23.28 2.69 1.93
C THR A 649 23.95 4.00 2.33
N PHE A 650 25.17 3.90 2.87
CA PHE A 650 26.00 5.05 3.21
C PHE A 650 27.28 5.02 2.35
N PRO A 651 27.36 5.84 1.29
CA PRO A 651 28.64 6.09 0.61
C PRO A 651 29.68 6.61 1.59
N VAL A 652 30.91 6.08 1.53
CA VAL A 652 32.00 6.43 2.45
C VAL A 652 32.70 7.73 2.06
N ASP A 653 32.65 8.11 0.78
CA ASP A 653 33.14 9.38 0.25
C ASP A 653 32.14 9.86 -0.81
N LYS A 654 32.26 11.10 -1.32
CA LYS A 654 31.50 11.51 -2.50
C LYS A 654 31.97 10.71 -3.72
N LEU A 655 31.26 9.63 -4.06
CA LEU A 655 31.60 8.71 -5.15
C LEU A 655 31.64 9.37 -6.54
N ASN A 656 31.08 10.58 -6.68
CA ASN A 656 31.06 11.35 -7.93
C ASN A 656 32.36 12.15 -8.20
N GLN A 657 33.46 11.89 -7.47
CA GLN A 657 34.69 12.72 -7.55
C GLN A 657 35.92 12.06 -8.19
N GLN A 658 35.85 10.80 -8.64
CA GLN A 658 37.02 10.17 -9.26
C GLN A 658 37.04 10.36 -10.77
N SER A 659 37.89 11.27 -11.21
CA SER A 659 38.39 11.29 -12.59
C SER A 659 39.34 10.10 -12.76
N GLU A 660 38.89 9.08 -13.48
CA GLU A 660 39.77 8.02 -13.99
C GLU A 660 40.93 8.69 -14.77
N PRO A 661 42.19 8.27 -14.56
CA PRO A 661 43.30 8.82 -15.33
C PRO A 661 43.10 8.51 -16.80
N ILE A 662 42.92 9.56 -17.60
CA ILE A 662 42.80 9.49 -19.05
C ILE A 662 44.01 8.73 -19.60
N SER A 663 43.76 7.63 -20.30
CA SER A 663 44.81 6.84 -20.94
C SER A 663 45.61 7.70 -21.92
N LEU A 664 46.91 7.82 -21.67
CA LEU A 664 47.87 8.55 -22.50
C LEU A 664 48.09 7.81 -23.83
N LEU A 665 47.13 7.90 -24.74
CA LEU A 665 47.36 7.55 -26.14
C LEU A 665 48.17 8.67 -26.82
N SER A 666 49.15 8.29 -27.63
CA SER A 666 50.05 9.23 -28.32
C SER A 666 49.40 9.98 -29.50
N ILE A 667 48.16 9.64 -29.87
CA ILE A 667 47.43 10.26 -30.99
C ILE A 667 46.51 11.34 -30.44
N ARG A 668 46.87 12.61 -30.69
CA ARG A 668 46.07 13.76 -30.28
C ARG A 668 44.78 13.87 -31.11
N PRO A 669 43.68 14.36 -30.54
CA PRO A 669 42.50 14.71 -31.32
C PRO A 669 42.85 15.75 -32.41
N THR A 670 42.19 15.63 -33.56
CA THR A 670 42.33 16.53 -34.70
C THR A 670 40.97 17.13 -35.05
N TYR A 671 40.95 18.27 -35.74
CA TYR A 671 39.69 18.88 -36.17
C TYR A 671 39.79 19.49 -37.56
N THR A 672 38.63 19.58 -38.22
CA THR A 672 38.44 20.26 -39.49
C THR A 672 37.21 21.14 -39.41
N GLU A 673 37.25 22.30 -40.08
CA GLU A 673 36.14 23.26 -40.10
C GLU A 673 35.56 23.40 -41.50
N THR A 674 34.24 23.49 -41.57
CA THR A 674 33.49 23.97 -42.73
C THR A 674 32.83 25.31 -42.39
N GLU A 675 32.04 25.85 -43.32
CA GLU A 675 31.21 27.03 -43.06
C GLU A 675 30.22 26.80 -41.91
N ASN A 676 29.65 25.59 -41.83
CA ASN A 676 28.56 25.27 -40.91
C ASN A 676 29.00 24.48 -39.68
N ASP A 677 30.09 23.71 -39.76
CA ASP A 677 30.42 22.72 -38.73
C ASP A 677 31.91 22.70 -38.36
N LEU A 678 32.18 22.35 -37.11
CA LEU A 678 33.49 21.92 -36.60
C LEU A 678 33.42 20.41 -36.36
N THR A 679 34.22 19.64 -37.10
CA THR A 679 34.32 18.18 -36.94
C THR A 679 35.60 17.82 -36.22
N VAL A 680 35.49 17.15 -35.07
CA VAL A 680 36.60 16.68 -34.25
C VAL A 680 36.72 15.16 -34.37
N LYS A 681 37.94 14.64 -34.58
CA LYS A 681 38.25 13.21 -34.58
C LYS A 681 39.21 12.88 -33.45
N ALA A 682 38.85 11.92 -32.60
CA ALA A 682 39.68 11.42 -31.52
C ALA A 682 39.56 9.90 -31.46
N ASN A 683 40.68 9.19 -31.61
CA ASN A 683 40.69 7.74 -31.77
C ASN A 683 39.71 7.30 -32.89
N LYS A 684 38.74 6.43 -32.57
CA LYS A 684 37.69 5.93 -33.47
C LYS A 684 36.40 6.76 -33.45
N ARG A 685 36.41 7.90 -32.75
CA ARG A 685 35.22 8.73 -32.54
C ARG A 685 35.28 10.00 -33.38
N THR A 686 34.12 10.41 -33.89
CA THR A 686 33.94 11.71 -34.55
C THR A 686 32.83 12.48 -33.84
N PHE A 687 33.08 13.74 -33.54
CA PHE A 687 32.13 14.69 -32.94
C PHE A 687 31.92 15.86 -33.90
N ILE A 688 30.67 16.26 -34.12
CA ILE A 688 30.31 17.37 -35.02
C ILE A 688 29.63 18.46 -34.20
N PHE A 689 30.23 19.64 -34.13
CA PHE A 689 29.68 20.82 -33.47
C PHE A 689 29.21 21.82 -34.51
N SER A 690 27.99 22.34 -34.35
CA SER A 690 27.44 23.34 -35.26
C SER A 690 28.00 24.72 -34.96
N LYS A 691 28.45 25.43 -35.99
CA LYS A 691 28.84 26.85 -35.92
C LYS A 691 27.65 27.80 -35.96
N LYS A 692 26.42 27.28 -36.09
CA LYS A 692 25.19 28.08 -36.03
C LYS A 692 24.72 28.31 -34.59
N ASP A 693 24.83 27.28 -33.75
CA ASP A 693 24.26 27.26 -32.39
C ASP A 693 25.20 26.69 -31.31
N GLY A 694 26.41 26.26 -31.68
CA GLY A 694 27.42 25.73 -30.75
C GLY A 694 27.14 24.33 -30.22
N GLN A 695 26.04 23.70 -30.64
CA GLN A 695 25.60 22.41 -30.10
C GLN A 695 26.35 21.24 -30.76
N LEU A 696 26.51 20.14 -30.00
CA LEU A 696 26.91 18.84 -30.55
C LEU A 696 25.77 18.30 -31.42
N LYS A 697 25.96 18.19 -32.73
CA LYS A 697 24.96 17.71 -33.71
C LYS A 697 25.15 16.27 -34.15
N GLY A 698 26.31 15.68 -33.92
CA GLY A 698 26.57 14.32 -34.34
C GLY A 698 27.71 13.66 -33.58
N VAL A 699 27.52 12.38 -33.32
CA VAL A 699 28.51 11.48 -32.75
C VAL A 699 28.62 10.25 -33.66
N SER A 700 29.82 9.75 -33.91
CA SER A 700 30.02 8.44 -34.53
C SER A 700 31.18 7.67 -33.89
N VAL A 701 31.08 6.34 -33.89
CA VAL A 701 32.10 5.41 -33.40
C VAL A 701 32.37 4.41 -34.52
N ASP A 702 33.61 4.29 -35.00
CA ASP A 702 33.96 3.40 -36.12
C ASP A 702 33.03 3.59 -37.35
N ASN A 703 32.73 4.85 -37.69
CA ASN A 703 31.77 5.28 -38.74
C ASN A 703 30.29 4.91 -38.51
N ARG A 704 29.95 4.24 -37.42
CA ARG A 704 28.55 4.05 -37.01
C ARG A 704 28.03 5.31 -36.32
N LYS A 705 26.94 5.88 -36.84
CA LYS A 705 26.29 7.05 -36.22
C LYS A 705 25.67 6.67 -34.88
N ILE A 706 25.84 7.53 -33.89
CA ILE A 706 25.07 7.56 -32.64
C ILE A 706 24.20 8.81 -32.69
N SER A 707 22.89 8.66 -32.56
CA SER A 707 21.91 9.74 -32.73
C SER A 707 21.83 10.72 -31.54
N PHE A 708 22.83 10.72 -30.64
CA PHE A 708 22.95 11.65 -29.52
C PHE A 708 23.37 13.04 -30.02
N ALA A 709 22.51 14.04 -29.85
CA ALA A 709 22.68 15.33 -30.50
C ALA A 709 21.94 16.49 -29.82
N ASN A 710 22.07 17.66 -30.45
CA ASN A 710 21.39 18.92 -30.17
C ASN A 710 21.58 19.44 -28.73
N GLY A 711 22.71 19.18 -28.08
CA GLY A 711 22.97 19.70 -26.74
C GLY A 711 24.41 20.21 -26.51
N PRO A 712 24.69 20.76 -25.32
CA PRO A 712 23.72 21.02 -24.27
C PRO A 712 22.77 22.17 -24.63
N ARG A 713 21.53 22.10 -24.16
CA ARG A 713 20.58 23.22 -24.16
C ARG A 713 20.09 23.47 -22.76
N PHE A 714 19.93 24.73 -22.37
CA PHE A 714 19.23 25.05 -21.13
C PHE A 714 17.78 24.58 -21.21
N ILE A 715 17.31 23.95 -20.14
CA ILE A 715 15.90 23.67 -19.91
C ILE A 715 15.52 24.24 -18.54
N GLY A 716 14.43 24.98 -18.50
CA GLY A 716 13.88 25.57 -17.29
C GLY A 716 12.37 25.65 -17.43
N ALA A 717 11.60 25.21 -16.45
CA ALA A 717 10.15 25.31 -16.50
C ALA A 717 9.53 25.62 -15.13
N ARG A 718 8.43 26.35 -15.18
CA ARG A 718 7.61 26.71 -14.02
C ARG A 718 6.21 26.14 -14.21
N ARG A 719 5.67 25.52 -13.16
CA ARG A 719 4.27 25.09 -13.14
C ARG A 719 3.35 26.29 -13.25
N ALA A 720 2.29 26.18 -14.05
CA ALA A 720 1.38 27.27 -14.34
C ALA A 720 0.28 27.47 -13.27
N ASP A 721 0.12 26.51 -12.34
CA ASP A 721 -0.69 26.67 -11.13
C ASP A 721 -0.08 27.73 -10.20
N ARG A 722 -0.87 28.74 -9.85
CA ARG A 722 -0.44 29.90 -9.07
C ARG A 722 -1.29 30.13 -7.83
N SER A 723 -1.82 29.07 -7.23
CA SER A 723 -2.54 29.12 -5.94
C SER A 723 -1.92 29.99 -4.83
N LEU A 724 -0.59 30.19 -4.84
CA LEU A 724 0.13 31.06 -3.90
C LEU A 724 0.43 32.48 -4.43
N ASP A 725 0.10 32.79 -5.68
CA ASP A 725 0.18 34.14 -6.22
C ASP A 725 -0.98 34.97 -5.68
N GLN A 726 -0.67 36.17 -5.19
CA GLN A 726 -1.65 37.12 -4.63
C GLN A 726 -2.80 37.51 -5.58
N PHE A 727 -2.71 37.15 -6.86
CA PHE A 727 -3.65 37.50 -7.92
C PHE A 727 -4.32 36.28 -8.57
N TYR A 728 -4.14 35.07 -8.03
CA TYR A 728 -4.78 33.87 -8.57
C TYR A 728 -6.23 33.76 -8.10
N ASN A 729 -7.16 33.66 -9.06
CA ASN A 729 -8.58 33.47 -8.80
C ASN A 729 -8.90 31.96 -8.85
N HIS A 730 -9.17 31.36 -7.70
CA HIS A 730 -9.53 29.93 -7.59
C HIS A 730 -10.85 29.58 -8.28
N ASP A 731 -11.68 30.58 -8.59
CA ASP A 731 -12.97 30.40 -9.27
C ASP A 731 -12.87 30.51 -10.82
N ASP A 732 -11.67 30.76 -11.37
CA ASP A 732 -11.48 30.82 -12.83
C ASP A 732 -11.28 29.41 -13.43
N GLU A 733 -12.30 28.91 -14.12
CA GLU A 733 -12.26 27.61 -14.82
C GLU A 733 -11.11 27.51 -15.83
N LYS A 734 -10.70 28.60 -16.47
CA LYS A 734 -9.55 28.60 -17.42
C LYS A 734 -8.20 28.56 -16.71
N ALA A 735 -8.14 29.00 -15.46
CA ALA A 735 -6.95 28.86 -14.64
C ALA A 735 -6.75 27.40 -14.20
N LYS A 736 -7.87 26.71 -13.92
CA LYS A 736 -7.90 25.28 -13.59
C LYS A 736 -7.36 24.40 -14.73
N GLU A 737 -7.58 24.77 -15.99
CA GLU A 737 -6.99 24.07 -17.15
C GLU A 737 -5.45 24.10 -17.19
N LYS A 738 -4.81 25.00 -16.43
CA LYS A 738 -3.35 25.18 -16.41
C LYS A 738 -2.69 24.59 -15.18
N ASP A 739 -3.45 24.06 -14.22
CA ASP A 739 -2.92 23.64 -12.92
C ASP A 739 -1.93 22.45 -12.98
N ARG A 740 -1.92 21.75 -14.13
CA ARG A 740 -1.05 20.60 -14.43
C ARG A 740 0.00 20.90 -15.50
N THR A 741 0.00 22.10 -16.09
CA THR A 741 0.92 22.42 -17.19
C THR A 741 2.18 23.13 -16.67
N TYR A 742 3.28 22.94 -17.39
CA TYR A 742 4.56 23.57 -17.11
C TYR A 742 4.93 24.46 -18.29
N SER A 743 5.18 25.74 -18.01
CA SER A 743 5.65 26.70 -19.01
C SER A 743 7.17 26.72 -19.00
N GLU A 744 7.78 26.45 -20.15
CA GLU A 744 9.22 26.59 -20.32
C GLU A 744 9.64 28.06 -20.32
N PHE A 745 10.76 28.35 -19.67
CA PHE A 745 11.47 29.62 -19.80
C PHE A 745 12.25 29.60 -21.12
N PRO A 746 11.91 30.44 -22.11
CA PRO A 746 12.66 30.47 -23.36
C PRO A 746 14.09 30.93 -23.08
N ASP A 747 15.06 30.17 -23.58
CA ASP A 747 16.45 30.62 -23.55
C ASP A 747 16.70 31.60 -24.70
N ALA A 748 17.01 32.85 -24.35
CA ALA A 748 17.38 33.89 -25.31
C ALA A 748 18.88 33.86 -25.70
N ALA A 749 19.59 32.77 -25.36
CA ALA A 749 21.02 32.64 -25.57
C ALA A 749 21.36 32.75 -27.06
N VAL A 750 22.20 33.72 -27.38
CA VAL A 750 22.75 33.92 -28.72
C VAL A 750 24.14 33.32 -28.74
N PHE A 751 24.31 32.27 -29.53
CA PHE A 751 25.62 31.70 -29.82
C PHE A 751 26.53 32.74 -30.47
N THR A 752 27.77 32.86 -29.98
CA THR A 752 28.72 33.87 -30.46
C THR A 752 29.86 33.27 -31.28
N LYS A 753 30.54 32.25 -30.75
CA LYS A 753 31.66 31.58 -31.42
C LYS A 753 32.01 30.25 -30.74
N LEU A 754 32.70 29.39 -31.52
CA LEU A 754 33.47 28.26 -31.02
C LEU A 754 34.94 28.68 -30.87
N ASP A 755 35.48 28.59 -29.66
CA ASP A 755 36.92 28.68 -29.42
C ASP A 755 37.51 27.27 -29.36
N VAL A 756 38.58 27.01 -30.10
CA VAL A 756 39.26 25.70 -30.12
C VAL A 756 40.68 25.86 -29.59
N LYS A 757 41.05 25.07 -28.57
CA LYS A 757 42.37 25.09 -27.94
C LYS A 757 42.89 23.66 -27.77
N GLN A 758 44.17 23.44 -28.05
CA GLN A 758 44.84 22.18 -27.71
C GLN A 758 45.65 22.38 -26.42
N GLU A 759 45.40 21.56 -25.39
CA GLU A 759 45.99 21.70 -24.06
C GLU A 759 46.15 20.33 -23.41
N GLY A 760 47.31 20.04 -22.81
CA GLY A 760 47.52 18.78 -22.07
C GLY A 760 47.47 17.48 -22.90
N GLY A 761 47.32 17.56 -24.23
CA GLY A 761 47.08 16.41 -25.11
C GLY A 761 45.62 16.29 -25.56
N ASP A 762 44.71 17.00 -24.90
CA ASP A 762 43.29 17.09 -25.21
C ASP A 762 43.01 18.22 -26.22
N LEU A 763 41.83 18.15 -26.84
CA LEU A 763 41.27 19.25 -27.62
C LEU A 763 40.06 19.81 -26.88
N ILE A 764 40.09 21.11 -26.61
CA ILE A 764 39.03 21.84 -25.92
C ILE A 764 38.26 22.65 -26.95
N VAL A 765 36.95 22.44 -27.03
CA VAL A 765 36.00 23.18 -27.87
C VAL A 765 35.02 23.91 -26.97
N THR A 766 35.09 25.25 -26.94
CA THR A 766 34.24 26.08 -26.09
C THR A 766 33.21 26.83 -26.93
N ALA A 767 31.93 26.50 -26.75
CA ALA A 767 30.81 27.29 -27.24
C ALA A 767 30.48 28.40 -26.24
N ASN A 768 30.52 29.65 -26.72
CA ASN A 768 30.23 30.84 -25.91
C ASN A 768 28.89 31.46 -26.34
N TYR A 769 28.08 31.83 -25.35
CA TYR A 769 26.76 32.40 -25.53
C TYR A 769 26.67 33.77 -24.85
N LYS A 770 25.70 34.59 -25.26
CA LYS A 770 25.37 35.87 -24.63
C LYS A 770 23.86 36.05 -24.58
N LEU A 771 23.39 37.02 -23.79
CA LEU A 771 22.00 37.50 -23.75
C LEU A 771 20.93 36.53 -23.22
N GLY A 772 21.26 35.27 -22.96
CA GLY A 772 20.34 34.27 -22.40
C GLY A 772 20.85 33.58 -21.15
N ASN A 773 20.24 32.44 -20.85
CA ASN A 773 20.55 31.62 -19.69
C ASN A 773 21.82 30.81 -19.93
N LEU A 774 21.90 30.05 -21.03
CA LEU A 774 23.14 29.33 -21.34
C LEU A 774 24.27 30.35 -21.59
N ASP A 775 25.39 30.17 -20.88
CA ASP A 775 26.54 31.09 -20.92
C ASP A 775 27.71 30.42 -21.64
N LYS A 776 28.05 29.20 -21.24
CA LYS A 776 29.21 28.49 -21.77
C LYS A 776 29.00 26.98 -21.77
N ALA A 777 29.45 26.32 -22.83
CA ALA A 777 29.61 24.87 -22.90
C ALA A 777 31.01 24.54 -23.42
N GLN A 778 31.86 24.02 -22.54
CA GLN A 778 33.24 23.64 -22.83
C GLN A 778 33.33 22.11 -22.94
N TRP A 779 33.68 21.64 -24.12
CA TRP A 779 33.89 20.23 -24.42
C TRP A 779 35.38 19.92 -24.43
N THR A 780 35.83 19.05 -23.51
CA THR A 780 37.21 18.53 -23.51
C THR A 780 37.19 17.13 -24.12
N ILE A 781 37.85 16.97 -25.26
CA ILE A 781 37.96 15.71 -26.00
C ILE A 781 39.35 15.13 -25.75
N SER A 782 39.41 13.95 -25.14
CA SER A 782 40.67 13.28 -24.85
C SER A 782 41.20 12.44 -26.02
N PRO A 783 42.50 12.05 -26.02
CA PRO A 783 43.05 11.07 -26.95
C PRO A 783 42.31 9.72 -26.98
N SER A 784 41.72 9.27 -25.86
CA SER A 784 40.89 8.06 -25.82
C SER A 784 39.58 8.23 -26.58
N GLY A 785 39.13 9.47 -26.78
CA GLY A 785 37.83 9.82 -27.34
C GLY A 785 36.72 9.90 -26.29
N ASP A 786 37.09 10.08 -25.02
CA ASP A 786 36.15 10.47 -23.97
C ASP A 786 35.81 11.96 -24.15
N LEU A 787 34.55 12.31 -23.88
CA LEU A 787 34.01 13.65 -24.11
C LEU A 787 33.51 14.23 -22.79
N VAL A 788 34.24 15.18 -22.22
CA VAL A 788 33.87 15.86 -20.98
C VAL A 788 33.17 17.17 -21.31
N LEU A 789 32.01 17.43 -20.72
CA LEU A 789 31.31 18.72 -20.81
C LEU A 789 31.38 19.43 -19.46
N ASP A 790 32.04 20.59 -19.44
CA ASP A 790 31.89 21.60 -18.39
C ASP A 790 30.93 22.68 -18.91
N TYR A 791 29.81 22.90 -18.23
CA TYR A 791 28.81 23.89 -18.66
C TYR A 791 28.52 24.93 -17.58
N THR A 792 28.05 26.08 -18.03
CA THR A 792 27.57 27.17 -17.18
C THR A 792 26.32 27.76 -17.80
N TYR A 793 25.27 27.90 -16.99
CA TYR A 793 24.09 28.69 -17.34
C TYR A 793 23.74 29.61 -16.16
N ASN A 794 23.21 30.79 -16.44
CA ASN A 794 22.81 31.78 -15.45
C ASN A 794 21.28 31.81 -15.38
N PHE A 795 20.72 31.57 -14.20
CA PHE A 795 19.29 31.70 -13.96
C PHE A 795 19.03 32.25 -12.56
N SER A 796 18.16 33.26 -12.46
CA SER A 796 17.68 33.79 -11.18
C SER A 796 16.16 33.86 -11.23
N GLY A 797 15.50 33.11 -10.36
CA GLY A 797 14.05 33.04 -10.32
C GLY A 797 13.52 31.77 -9.65
N VAL A 798 12.20 31.62 -9.69
CA VAL A 798 11.49 30.45 -9.17
C VAL A 798 11.28 29.44 -10.30
N VAL A 799 11.58 28.18 -10.04
CA VAL A 799 11.55 27.10 -11.04
C VAL A 799 11.12 25.76 -10.43
N ASP A 800 10.49 24.90 -11.23
CA ASP A 800 10.08 23.54 -10.85
C ASP A 800 10.88 22.45 -11.59
N LEU A 801 11.51 22.79 -12.72
CA LEU A 801 12.40 21.91 -13.47
C LEU A 801 13.52 22.76 -14.07
N MET A 802 14.79 22.39 -13.88
CA MET A 802 15.91 23.19 -14.37
C MET A 802 17.16 22.35 -14.61
N GLY A 803 17.86 22.57 -15.72
CA GLY A 803 19.14 21.94 -16.03
C GLY A 803 19.57 22.09 -17.48
N ILE A 804 20.24 21.06 -18.00
CA ILE A 804 20.57 20.93 -19.42
C ILE A 804 20.04 19.63 -20.02
N CYS A 805 19.72 19.64 -21.32
CA CYS A 805 19.21 18.46 -22.03
C CYS A 805 19.90 18.20 -23.38
N PHE A 806 19.72 16.97 -23.87
CA PHE A 806 20.19 16.42 -25.13
C PHE A 806 19.08 15.56 -25.77
N ASP A 807 19.12 15.46 -27.10
CA ASP A 807 18.19 14.61 -27.83
C ASP A 807 18.79 13.23 -28.05
N TYR A 808 17.98 12.21 -27.81
CA TYR A 808 18.24 10.85 -28.27
C TYR A 808 16.91 10.16 -28.63
N PRO A 809 16.75 9.57 -29.83
CA PRO A 809 15.49 8.94 -30.21
C PRO A 809 15.13 7.77 -29.29
N GLU A 810 13.96 7.86 -28.67
CA GLU A 810 13.48 6.88 -27.68
C GLU A 810 13.35 5.47 -28.27
N ASP A 811 12.96 5.35 -29.54
CA ASP A 811 12.83 4.08 -30.27
C ASP A 811 14.16 3.34 -30.49
N GLN A 812 15.29 3.99 -30.23
CA GLN A 812 16.63 3.39 -30.31
C GLN A 812 17.09 2.79 -28.98
N VAL A 813 16.42 3.10 -27.87
CA VAL A 813 16.82 2.65 -26.53
C VAL A 813 16.37 1.21 -26.29
N ILE A 814 17.22 0.43 -25.64
CA ILE A 814 16.98 -1.00 -25.33
C ILE A 814 16.87 -1.20 -23.82
N SER A 815 17.84 -0.69 -23.06
CA SER A 815 17.91 -0.83 -21.61
C SER A 815 18.82 0.23 -21.00
N LYS A 816 18.83 0.33 -19.67
CA LYS A 816 19.80 1.15 -18.95
C LYS A 816 20.31 0.40 -17.73
N ARG A 817 21.56 0.68 -17.36
CA ARG A 817 22.20 0.21 -16.12
C ARG A 817 22.89 1.40 -15.47
N TRP A 818 22.75 1.57 -14.16
CA TRP A 818 23.34 2.72 -13.46
C TRP A 818 23.78 2.38 -12.05
N LEU A 819 24.74 3.14 -11.54
CA LEU A 819 25.06 3.22 -10.12
C LEU A 819 24.47 4.52 -9.58
N GLY A 820 23.54 4.41 -8.64
CA GLY A 820 22.90 5.57 -8.01
C GLY A 820 21.65 5.20 -7.23
N ALA A 821 20.85 6.21 -6.87
CA ALA A 821 19.56 5.96 -6.24
C ALA A 821 18.60 5.28 -7.23
N GLY A 822 17.93 4.22 -6.78
CA GLY A 822 17.01 3.45 -7.60
C GLY A 822 16.32 2.31 -6.84
N PRO A 823 15.66 1.39 -7.57
CA PRO A 823 15.57 1.36 -9.03
C PRO A 823 14.49 2.30 -9.61
N TYR A 824 13.62 2.86 -8.77
CA TYR A 824 12.50 3.72 -9.19
C TYR A 824 12.93 5.17 -9.39
N ARG A 825 12.18 5.89 -10.23
CA ARG A 825 12.31 7.34 -10.38
C ARG A 825 11.91 8.08 -9.10
N VAL A 826 12.46 9.27 -8.91
CA VAL A 826 12.13 10.17 -7.79
C VAL A 826 11.35 11.40 -8.27
N TRP A 827 10.65 12.03 -7.33
CA TRP A 827 10.06 13.36 -7.47
C TRP A 827 10.62 14.27 -6.39
N GLN A 828 10.54 15.59 -6.56
CA GLN A 828 11.07 16.53 -5.57
C GLN A 828 10.52 16.29 -4.16
N ASN A 829 9.25 15.92 -4.06
CA ASN A 829 8.54 15.59 -2.83
C ASN A 829 8.46 14.09 -2.53
N ARG A 830 9.21 13.26 -3.26
CA ARG A 830 9.33 11.80 -3.07
C ARG A 830 10.73 11.31 -3.48
N ILE A 831 11.74 11.70 -2.69
CA ILE A 831 13.13 11.25 -2.86
C ILE A 831 13.44 9.96 -2.07
N HIS A 832 12.69 9.72 -0.99
CA HIS A 832 12.78 8.53 -0.15
C HIS A 832 12.25 7.29 -0.90
N GLY A 833 12.58 6.11 -0.41
CA GLY A 833 12.21 4.81 -0.98
C GLY A 833 13.22 4.27 -1.99
N THR A 834 14.20 5.07 -2.41
CA THR A 834 15.30 4.60 -3.24
C THR A 834 16.47 4.11 -2.39
N GLN A 835 17.25 3.20 -2.95
CA GLN A 835 18.51 2.74 -2.37
C GLN A 835 19.64 3.04 -3.36
N TYR A 836 20.79 3.47 -2.83
CA TYR A 836 21.98 3.65 -3.66
C TYR A 836 22.62 2.28 -3.92
N ASP A 837 22.62 1.85 -5.18
CA ASP A 837 23.13 0.55 -5.63
C ASP A 837 23.33 0.52 -7.15
N VAL A 838 23.75 -0.63 -7.67
CA VAL A 838 23.76 -0.91 -9.12
C VAL A 838 22.40 -1.43 -9.54
N TRP A 839 21.74 -0.72 -10.45
CA TRP A 839 20.42 -1.05 -10.97
C TRP A 839 20.47 -1.24 -12.48
N GLU A 840 19.54 -2.05 -13.00
CA GLU A 840 19.35 -2.27 -14.44
C GLU A 840 17.88 -2.52 -14.74
N ASN A 841 17.37 -1.96 -15.83
CA ASN A 841 16.07 -2.31 -16.38
C ASN A 841 16.02 -2.20 -17.91
N ASP A 842 15.27 -3.10 -18.52
CA ASP A 842 14.89 -3.04 -19.93
C ASP A 842 13.91 -1.88 -20.18
N TYR A 843 13.91 -1.37 -21.41
CA TYR A 843 13.01 -0.31 -21.81
C TYR A 843 11.55 -0.72 -21.60
N ASN A 844 10.80 0.13 -20.90
CA ASN A 844 9.37 0.06 -20.70
C ASN A 844 8.78 1.48 -20.62
N ASP A 845 7.50 1.64 -20.95
CA ASP A 845 6.79 2.91 -20.82
C ASP A 845 5.36 2.66 -20.36
N PRO A 846 5.19 2.21 -19.09
CA PRO A 846 3.89 1.87 -18.57
C PRO A 846 2.97 3.09 -18.58
N ILE A 847 1.71 2.87 -18.96
CA ILE A 847 0.59 3.77 -18.70
C ILE A 847 0.14 3.53 -17.26
N PRO A 848 0.31 4.50 -16.34
CA PRO A 848 -0.17 4.38 -14.96
C PRO A 848 -1.65 4.01 -14.92
N GLY A 849 -2.02 3.06 -14.05
CA GLY A 849 -3.39 2.56 -13.93
C GLY A 849 -3.89 1.68 -15.08
N GLU A 850 -3.06 1.34 -16.07
CA GLU A 850 -3.45 0.43 -17.16
C GLU A 850 -2.41 -0.67 -17.43
N THR A 851 -1.13 -0.36 -17.28
CA THR A 851 -0.04 -1.34 -17.45
C THR A 851 0.92 -1.26 -16.26
N PHE A 852 1.20 -2.40 -15.64
CA PHE A 852 1.85 -2.45 -14.32
C PHE A 852 3.28 -3.01 -14.39
N THR A 853 4.05 -2.59 -15.40
CA THR A 853 5.46 -3.00 -15.55
C THR A 853 6.39 -2.04 -14.82
N TYR A 854 6.92 -2.47 -13.69
CA TYR A 854 7.81 -1.70 -12.83
C TYR A 854 9.15 -2.41 -12.62
N PRO A 855 10.25 -1.69 -12.33
CA PRO A 855 10.37 -0.24 -12.19
C PRO A 855 10.35 0.50 -13.54
N GLU A 856 9.86 1.74 -13.54
CA GLU A 856 9.71 2.53 -14.75
C GLU A 856 11.06 2.90 -15.37
N PHE A 857 11.14 2.84 -16.70
CA PHE A 857 12.35 3.27 -17.41
C PHE A 857 12.53 4.79 -17.39
N LYS A 858 11.45 5.54 -17.56
CA LYS A 858 11.48 6.99 -17.76
C LYS A 858 11.39 7.77 -16.45
N GLY A 859 12.04 8.93 -16.40
CA GLY A 859 11.92 9.89 -15.29
C GLY A 859 13.26 10.36 -14.75
N TYR A 860 13.28 10.71 -13.46
CA TYR A 860 14.40 11.37 -12.81
C TYR A 860 15.07 10.44 -11.78
N PHE A 861 16.40 10.41 -11.80
CA PHE A 861 17.20 9.52 -10.95
C PHE A 861 18.20 10.36 -10.17
N GLY A 862 18.12 10.28 -8.84
CA GLY A 862 19.01 10.98 -7.91
C GLY A 862 20.32 10.21 -7.67
N ASP A 863 21.33 10.92 -7.18
CA ASP A 863 22.62 10.36 -6.77
C ASP A 863 23.25 9.43 -7.82
N VAL A 864 23.03 9.69 -9.11
CA VAL A 864 23.62 8.88 -10.18
C VAL A 864 25.10 9.21 -10.26
N SER A 865 25.96 8.21 -10.09
CA SER A 865 27.40 8.32 -10.35
C SER A 865 27.73 8.03 -11.80
N TRP A 866 27.14 6.96 -12.34
CA TRP A 866 27.19 6.68 -13.77
C TRP A 866 25.94 5.98 -14.26
N MET A 867 25.62 6.15 -15.54
CA MET A 867 24.52 5.48 -16.23
C MET A 867 24.94 5.09 -17.65
N ASN A 868 24.74 3.83 -17.99
CA ASN A 868 24.94 3.28 -19.32
C ASN A 868 23.58 3.03 -19.96
N ILE A 869 23.26 3.77 -21.01
CA ILE A 869 22.06 3.55 -21.83
C ILE A 869 22.48 2.69 -23.02
N ARG A 870 21.95 1.48 -23.09
CA ARG A 870 22.16 0.57 -24.20
C ARG A 870 21.16 0.87 -25.29
N THR A 871 21.65 1.01 -26.51
CA THR A 871 20.85 1.37 -27.68
C THR A 871 21.13 0.42 -28.84
N LYS A 872 20.32 0.50 -29.90
CA LYS A 872 20.56 -0.20 -31.17
C LYS A 872 21.84 0.28 -31.86
N GLU A 873 22.30 1.48 -31.51
CA GLU A 873 23.45 2.15 -32.12
C GLU A 873 24.74 1.99 -31.31
N GLY A 874 24.69 1.52 -30.06
CA GLY A 874 25.86 1.39 -29.18
C GLY A 874 25.51 1.61 -27.71
N ILE A 875 26.51 1.93 -26.89
CA ILE A 875 26.28 2.35 -25.50
C ILE A 875 26.62 3.82 -25.36
N ILE A 876 25.69 4.57 -24.77
CA ILE A 876 25.91 5.94 -24.29
C ILE A 876 26.14 5.85 -22.79
N SER A 877 27.39 6.03 -22.36
CA SER A 877 27.77 6.05 -20.96
C SER A 877 27.89 7.50 -20.48
N LEU A 878 27.25 7.80 -19.34
CA LEU A 878 27.28 9.07 -18.66
C LEU A 878 27.93 8.87 -17.29
N THR A 879 28.96 9.63 -16.95
CA THR A 879 29.49 9.73 -15.57
C THR A 879 29.21 11.13 -15.07
N ASN A 880 28.42 11.24 -14.00
CA ASN A 880 27.99 12.51 -13.44
C ASN A 880 29.00 12.97 -12.38
N GLU A 881 29.75 14.02 -12.70
CA GLU A 881 30.72 14.67 -11.80
C GLU A 881 30.14 15.96 -11.19
N THR A 882 28.82 16.16 -11.29
CA THR A 882 28.09 17.26 -10.66
C THR A 882 27.38 16.72 -9.42
N PRO A 883 27.88 17.00 -8.21
CA PRO A 883 27.21 16.59 -6.98
C PRO A 883 25.75 17.11 -6.95
N ASP A 884 24.85 16.29 -6.42
CA ASP A 884 23.44 16.64 -6.16
C ASP A 884 22.56 16.87 -7.41
N ALA A 885 23.11 16.68 -8.63
CA ALA A 885 22.35 16.73 -9.87
C ALA A 885 21.64 15.40 -10.16
N TYR A 886 20.45 15.49 -10.74
CA TYR A 886 19.62 14.36 -11.18
C TYR A 886 19.91 14.03 -12.64
N VAL A 887 19.91 12.75 -12.99
CA VAL A 887 19.91 12.33 -14.41
C VAL A 887 18.46 12.08 -14.83
N GLY A 888 18.01 12.80 -15.85
CA GLY A 888 16.72 12.59 -16.49
C GLY A 888 16.84 11.69 -17.71
N VAL A 889 15.95 10.71 -17.82
CA VAL A 889 15.84 9.81 -18.97
C VAL A 889 14.40 9.86 -19.46
N TYR A 890 14.15 10.80 -20.38
CA TYR A 890 12.84 11.18 -20.89
C TYR A 890 11.87 11.66 -19.79
N GLN A 891 10.81 12.34 -20.20
CA GLN A 891 9.74 12.76 -19.31
C GLN A 891 8.87 11.55 -18.91
N PRO A 892 8.48 11.42 -17.64
CA PRO A 892 7.48 10.45 -17.20
C PRO A 892 6.15 10.64 -17.94
N ARG A 893 5.44 9.52 -18.16
CA ARG A 893 4.07 9.48 -18.67
C ARG A 893 3.08 9.59 -17.51
N ASP A 894 2.09 10.48 -17.64
CA ASP A 894 0.92 10.54 -16.75
C ASP A 894 -0.13 9.50 -17.17
N GLY A 895 -1.11 9.21 -16.31
CA GLY A 895 -2.26 8.39 -16.67
C GLY A 895 -3.03 8.95 -17.86
N ARG A 896 -3.88 8.12 -18.47
CA ARG A 896 -4.59 8.43 -19.73
C ARG A 896 -5.31 9.79 -19.75
N ASP A 897 -5.80 10.21 -18.59
CA ASP A 897 -6.60 11.42 -18.38
C ASP A 897 -5.75 12.68 -18.11
N ARG A 898 -4.42 12.54 -17.98
CA ARG A 898 -3.44 13.61 -17.72
C ARG A 898 -3.82 14.50 -16.52
N LEU A 899 -4.12 13.85 -15.39
CA LEU A 899 -4.65 14.52 -14.20
C LEU A 899 -3.58 15.02 -13.22
N LEU A 900 -2.34 14.58 -13.36
CA LEU A 900 -1.26 14.91 -12.44
C LEU A 900 -0.33 15.96 -13.02
N TYR A 901 0.13 15.82 -14.27
CA TYR A 901 1.12 16.70 -14.88
C TYR A 901 1.18 16.64 -16.41
N THR A 902 1.72 17.69 -17.02
CA THR A 902 2.20 17.74 -18.41
C THR A 902 3.56 18.40 -18.43
N LEU A 903 4.60 17.57 -18.54
CA LEU A 903 6.00 17.98 -18.39
C LEU A 903 6.66 18.27 -19.74
N PRO A 904 7.64 19.20 -19.79
CA PRO A 904 8.44 19.44 -21.00
C PRO A 904 9.24 18.20 -21.43
N GLU A 905 9.53 18.11 -22.73
CA GLU A 905 10.43 17.08 -23.25
C GLU A 905 11.85 17.35 -22.77
N SER A 906 12.47 16.36 -22.13
CA SER A 906 13.79 16.51 -21.51
C SER A 906 14.87 15.60 -22.12
N GLY A 907 14.49 14.65 -22.97
CA GLY A 907 15.42 13.71 -23.60
C GLY A 907 16.35 13.06 -22.57
N ILE A 908 17.65 13.06 -22.83
CA ILE A 908 18.66 12.74 -21.80
C ILE A 908 19.11 14.06 -21.17
N SER A 909 19.01 14.19 -19.85
CA SER A 909 19.25 15.46 -19.16
C SER A 909 20.05 15.33 -17.86
N LEU A 910 20.68 16.44 -17.49
CA LEU A 910 21.29 16.65 -16.18
C LEU A 910 20.57 17.84 -15.52
N LEU A 911 19.84 17.57 -14.45
CA LEU A 911 18.89 18.48 -13.84
C LEU A 911 19.34 18.87 -12.42
N ASN A 912 19.31 20.16 -12.12
CA ASN A 912 19.52 20.69 -10.77
C ASN A 912 18.21 20.76 -9.98
N VAL A 913 17.07 20.87 -10.68
CA VAL A 913 15.73 20.88 -10.10
C VAL A 913 14.85 19.93 -10.90
N ILE A 914 14.13 19.06 -10.19
CA ILE A 914 13.13 18.13 -10.74
C ILE A 914 11.75 18.51 -10.21
N PRO A 915 10.66 18.22 -10.94
CA PRO A 915 9.32 18.61 -10.53
C PRO A 915 8.84 17.81 -9.30
N PRO A 916 7.98 18.41 -8.45
CA PRO A 916 7.16 17.65 -7.52
C PRO A 916 5.98 16.98 -8.26
N VAL A 917 5.35 15.99 -7.64
CA VAL A 917 4.10 15.38 -8.13
C VAL A 917 2.94 15.68 -7.16
N ARG A 918 1.73 15.86 -7.69
CA ARG A 918 0.53 16.18 -6.90
C ARG A 918 -0.25 14.92 -6.56
N ASN A 919 -1.02 14.95 -5.48
CA ASN A 919 -2.05 13.94 -5.23
C ASN A 919 -3.38 14.31 -5.91
N LYS A 920 -4.38 13.41 -5.85
CA LYS A 920 -5.69 13.58 -6.53
C LYS A 920 -6.43 14.86 -6.13
N VAL A 921 -6.35 15.23 -4.84
CA VAL A 921 -7.19 16.29 -4.24
C VAL A 921 -6.44 17.63 -4.19
N ASN A 922 -5.21 17.62 -3.71
CA ASN A 922 -4.41 18.82 -3.48
C ASN A 922 -3.44 19.08 -4.64
N SER A 923 -3.27 20.35 -5.02
CA SER A 923 -2.17 20.78 -5.90
C SER A 923 -0.80 20.61 -5.20
N THR A 924 0.31 20.62 -5.95
CA THR A 924 1.63 20.31 -5.35
C THR A 924 2.02 21.29 -4.24
N ASP A 925 1.72 22.58 -4.37
CA ASP A 925 2.00 23.61 -3.37
C ASP A 925 1.24 23.42 -2.04
N LEU A 926 0.16 22.65 -2.04
CA LEU A 926 -0.61 22.28 -0.85
C LEU A 926 -0.14 20.96 -0.22
N CYS A 927 0.80 20.26 -0.86
CA CYS A 927 1.34 18.95 -0.43
C CYS A 927 2.60 19.06 0.45
N GLY A 928 2.83 20.22 1.06
CA GLY A 928 3.90 20.43 2.05
C GLY A 928 5.18 21.08 1.52
N PRO A 929 6.16 21.34 2.41
CA PRO A 929 7.40 22.06 2.10
C PRO A 929 8.26 21.44 0.99
N SER A 930 8.36 20.11 0.91
CA SER A 930 9.15 19.41 -0.11
C SER A 930 8.57 19.57 -1.52
N SER A 931 7.30 19.96 -1.63
CA SER A 931 6.60 20.18 -2.90
C SER A 931 6.72 21.63 -3.41
N GLN A 932 7.34 22.52 -2.64
CA GLN A 932 7.48 23.93 -3.02
C GLN A 932 8.51 24.12 -4.13
N PRO A 933 8.28 25.06 -5.05
CA PRO A 933 9.24 25.36 -6.10
C PRO A 933 10.56 25.90 -5.55
N LYS A 934 11.62 25.76 -6.33
CA LYS A 934 12.96 26.19 -5.91
C LYS A 934 13.22 27.61 -6.36
N TRP A 935 13.71 28.43 -5.43
CA TRP A 935 14.35 29.69 -5.75
C TRP A 935 15.81 29.44 -6.10
N VAL A 936 16.21 29.80 -7.32
CA VAL A 936 17.57 29.68 -7.82
C VAL A 936 18.14 31.09 -8.02
N ASN A 937 19.45 31.24 -7.82
CA ASN A 937 20.12 32.52 -8.02
C ASN A 937 21.50 32.35 -8.66
N GLY A 938 21.73 33.06 -9.76
CA GLY A 938 23.04 33.24 -10.37
C GLY A 938 23.54 32.03 -11.17
N PRO A 939 24.86 31.95 -11.41
CA PRO A 939 25.45 30.91 -12.25
C PRO A 939 25.29 29.52 -11.64
N GLN A 940 24.82 28.59 -12.45
CA GLN A 940 24.82 27.15 -12.20
C GLN A 940 25.88 26.52 -13.10
N THR A 941 26.68 25.62 -12.52
CA THR A 941 27.75 24.93 -13.23
C THR A 941 27.61 23.43 -13.05
N GLY A 942 27.99 22.66 -14.06
CA GLY A 942 28.10 21.23 -13.93
C GLY A 942 29.16 20.65 -14.87
N ARG A 943 29.51 19.41 -14.58
CA ARG A 943 30.49 18.60 -15.27
C ARG A 943 29.96 17.18 -15.47
N ILE A 944 30.04 16.69 -16.70
CA ILE A 944 29.61 15.34 -17.06
C ILE A 944 30.56 14.73 -18.09
N VAL A 945 30.85 13.45 -17.95
CA VAL A 945 31.70 12.70 -18.89
C VAL A 945 30.82 11.77 -19.73
N PHE A 946 30.96 11.85 -21.04
CA PHE A 946 30.33 10.96 -22.00
C PHE A 946 31.34 9.99 -22.60
N ARG A 947 30.96 8.72 -22.68
CA ARG A 947 31.70 7.69 -23.45
C ARG A 947 30.75 7.00 -24.42
N PHE A 948 31.17 6.92 -25.67
CA PHE A 948 30.44 6.25 -26.73
C PHE A 948 31.18 4.97 -27.14
N MET A 949 30.52 3.82 -26.93
CA MET A 949 31.10 2.48 -27.07
C MET A 949 30.38 1.64 -28.12
#